data_AF-A0A812TGM9-F1
#
_entry.id   AF-A0A812TGM9-F1
#
_cell.length_a   1.000
_cell.length_b   1.000
_cell.length_c   1.000
_cell.angle_alpha   90.00
_cell.angle_beta   90.00
_cell.angle_gamma   90.00
#
_symmetry.space_group_name_H-M   'P 1'
#
loop_
_entity.id
_entity.type
_entity.pdbx_description
1 polymer ?
#
loop_
_entity_poly.entity_id
_entity_poly.type
_entity_poly.pdbx_seq_one_letter_code
_entity_poly.pdbx_strand_id
1 'polypeptide(L)'
;MSFYDVLGLQQNASLEDIRLAFKQRALEVHPDKGGTKEAFHRVYQAFETLVARQRREQYDAWLVSPKEPASQNRKDSFAEKRHKKQKRQPRRQTKDSDKTRSNPPHMPKPQPSSRSRLAKIQRLLGRLSRETRRQVICEHFSQKQRLLLEKWMSSMPGPAAGETRDRESVDPCAALPHEAVLKSDSRPRDEQFGVHLALPDLPARRYPIKAKPRGRSKVRGLGAEKYPSGLTAYTACVGIDGVVVTSRKCDLPTALDYLVILTSMKERIQLGDNLVSRMENALCLAAKEQGKELHELQLNLSLHFRHAYWIGRETLCTPRCHSFKALADHRQLLGPFFQRKRSRAWAHLDPQALREQWLQFQKMYLNICSSLGMQLTKVRQRLQRMYRVNADYRQALHRHLERKAMAREDPRRWRQKQPKITSRQRRAHVTQERRVTLLSRLLREWQCVIDKDDRLRSEQHRRKRKSTEDSRVNADPEALDISGFVSALAAAEAKVVSTSCGFLAYFQQALAAKTEKAFISSSLVALPGLRSRFPDEEIMILTFDAEILGSPAYSTALDGFAGPVVGLDKSMHLYEVISQDLAHLDFERAEIEMEQLAAEALDRFPGTKAMLLECTNLPPYKHVIRRHYAGEIHDCLTTLEGVHTGLVKERFLA
;
A
#
# COMPACT_ATOMS: atom_id res chain seq x y z
N MET A 1 36.34 -9.22 6.86
CA MET A 1 36.23 -9.04 8.32
C MET A 1 35.44 -10.20 8.89
N SER A 2 36.08 -10.92 9.80
CA SER A 2 35.47 -11.96 10.63
C SER A 2 34.55 -11.33 11.69
N PHE A 3 33.75 -12.15 12.39
CA PHE A 3 32.96 -11.70 13.54
C PHE A 3 33.84 -11.32 14.73
N TYR A 4 35.03 -11.89 14.85
CA TYR A 4 36.04 -11.50 15.82
C TYR A 4 36.56 -10.09 15.52
N ASP A 5 36.85 -9.77 14.26
CA ASP A 5 37.29 -8.42 13.84
C ASP A 5 36.21 -7.37 14.10
N VAL A 6 34.94 -7.75 13.98
CA VAL A 6 33.80 -6.85 14.25
C VAL A 6 33.71 -6.48 15.73
N LEU A 7 34.06 -7.42 16.63
CA LEU A 7 34.12 -7.18 18.08
C LEU A 7 35.50 -6.72 18.56
N GLY A 8 36.52 -6.69 17.70
CA GLY A 8 37.90 -6.35 18.09
C GLY A 8 38.59 -7.43 18.93
N LEU A 9 38.22 -8.69 18.74
CA LEU A 9 38.73 -9.82 19.52
C LEU A 9 39.60 -10.76 18.67
N GLN A 10 40.39 -11.59 19.34
CA GLN A 10 41.08 -12.74 18.75
C GLN A 10 40.18 -13.99 18.77
N GLN A 11 40.46 -14.97 17.90
CA GLN A 11 39.63 -16.18 17.79
C GLN A 11 39.62 -17.03 19.08
N ASN A 12 40.67 -16.95 19.90
CA ASN A 12 40.80 -17.64 21.19
C ASN A 12 40.13 -16.89 22.36
N ALA A 13 39.44 -15.77 22.12
CA ALA A 13 38.80 -14.97 23.18
C ALA A 13 37.80 -15.79 24.01
N SER A 14 37.76 -15.54 25.32
CA SER A 14 36.84 -16.19 26.24
C SER A 14 35.39 -15.71 26.03
N LEU A 15 34.42 -16.40 26.61
CA LEU A 15 33.02 -15.95 26.56
C LEU A 15 32.81 -14.63 27.32
N GLU A 16 33.59 -14.37 28.37
CA GLU A 16 33.54 -13.13 29.12
C GLU A 16 34.07 -11.96 28.29
N ASP A 17 35.19 -12.17 27.58
CA ASP A 17 35.74 -11.19 26.64
C ASP A 17 34.74 -10.87 25.52
N ILE A 18 34.07 -11.89 24.97
CA ILE A 18 33.04 -11.72 23.94
C ILE A 18 31.87 -10.88 24.46
N ARG A 19 31.39 -11.15 25.68
CA ARG A 19 30.31 -10.38 26.32
C ARG A 19 30.74 -8.93 26.57
N LEU A 20 31.95 -8.71 27.09
CA LEU A 20 32.49 -7.38 27.38
C LEU A 20 32.69 -6.56 26.10
N ALA A 21 33.35 -7.13 25.10
CA ALA A 21 33.60 -6.49 23.81
C ALA A 21 32.30 -6.16 23.08
N PHE A 22 31.29 -7.05 23.15
CA PHE A 22 29.97 -6.75 22.64
C PHE A 22 29.37 -5.50 23.31
N LYS A 23 29.40 -5.40 24.64
CA LYS A 23 28.83 -4.24 25.34
C LYS A 23 29.51 -2.93 24.96
N GLN A 24 30.85 -2.92 24.96
CA GLN A 24 31.64 -1.75 24.56
C GLN A 24 31.32 -1.34 23.12
N ARG A 25 31.42 -2.29 22.18
CA ARG A 25 31.20 -2.00 20.77
C ARG A 25 29.75 -1.61 20.48
N ALA A 26 28.78 -2.24 21.14
CA ALA A 26 27.37 -1.94 20.99
C ALA A 26 27.02 -0.52 21.46
N LEU A 27 27.66 -0.01 22.53
CA LEU A 27 27.52 1.37 22.98
C LEU A 27 28.08 2.37 21.96
N GLU A 28 29.26 2.10 21.41
CA GLU A 28 29.92 2.96 20.41
C GLU A 28 29.12 3.07 19.12
N VAL A 29 28.61 1.94 18.60
CA VAL A 29 27.91 1.92 17.31
C VAL A 29 26.41 2.17 17.44
N HIS A 30 25.89 2.46 18.64
CA HIS A 30 24.47 2.67 18.85
C HIS A 30 24.01 3.96 18.12
N PRO A 31 22.87 3.94 17.40
CA PRO A 31 22.37 5.12 16.66
C PRO A 31 22.20 6.38 17.51
N ASP A 32 21.73 6.23 18.76
CA ASP A 32 21.55 7.36 19.68
C ASP A 32 22.88 7.88 20.29
N LYS A 33 24.01 7.22 20.02
CA LYS A 33 25.38 7.64 20.39
C LYS A 33 26.21 8.10 19.17
N GLY A 34 25.58 8.26 18.00
CA GLY A 34 26.23 8.69 16.76
C GLY A 34 26.63 7.56 15.80
N GLY A 35 26.34 6.30 16.14
CA GLY A 35 26.56 5.16 15.25
C GLY A 35 25.45 4.92 14.22
N THR A 36 25.53 3.80 13.50
CA THR A 36 24.51 3.41 12.50
C THR A 36 23.76 2.16 12.91
N LYS A 37 22.50 2.05 12.47
CA LYS A 37 21.68 0.87 12.72
C LYS A 37 22.37 -0.38 12.16
N GLU A 38 22.93 -0.28 10.95
CA GLU A 38 23.61 -1.37 10.26
C GLU A 38 24.84 -1.85 11.02
N ALA A 39 25.64 -0.92 11.57
CA ALA A 39 26.80 -1.26 12.41
C ALA A 39 26.37 -2.01 13.67
N PHE A 40 25.34 -1.52 14.38
CA PHE A 40 24.79 -2.22 15.55
C PHE A 40 24.30 -3.63 15.20
N HIS A 41 23.61 -3.80 14.07
CA HIS A 41 23.14 -5.12 13.65
C HIS A 41 24.29 -6.10 13.41
N ARG A 42 25.40 -5.64 12.83
CA ARG A 42 26.59 -6.48 12.62
C ARG A 42 27.24 -6.88 13.95
N VAL A 43 27.38 -5.93 14.88
CA VAL A 43 27.93 -6.18 16.22
C VAL A 43 27.07 -7.17 16.99
N TYR A 44 25.75 -6.99 16.97
CA TYR A 44 24.82 -7.92 17.62
C TYR A 44 24.80 -9.31 16.95
N GLN A 45 24.92 -9.38 15.62
CA GLN A 45 25.02 -10.65 14.90
C GLN A 45 26.32 -11.40 15.25
N ALA A 46 27.45 -10.69 15.32
CA ALA A 46 28.73 -11.26 15.75
C ALA A 46 28.61 -11.84 17.17
N PHE A 47 28.03 -11.09 18.10
CA PHE A 47 27.78 -11.56 19.45
C PHE A 47 26.85 -12.78 19.50
N GLU A 48 25.70 -12.75 18.83
CA GLU A 48 24.78 -13.91 18.76
C GLU A 48 25.51 -15.16 18.25
N THR A 49 26.35 -15.04 17.22
CA THR A 49 27.08 -16.20 16.69
C THR A 49 28.14 -16.71 17.67
N LEU A 50 28.96 -15.81 18.23
CA LEU A 50 30.13 -16.18 19.03
C LEU A 50 29.79 -16.60 20.47
N VAL A 51 28.67 -16.13 21.03
CA VAL A 51 28.24 -16.53 22.38
C VAL A 51 27.67 -17.95 22.43
N ALA A 52 27.20 -18.48 21.30
CA ALA A 52 26.61 -19.81 21.21
C ALA A 52 27.69 -20.83 20.81
N ARG A 53 28.07 -21.74 21.72
CA ARG A 53 29.14 -22.72 21.51
C ARG A 53 29.06 -23.43 20.16
N GLN A 54 27.91 -24.03 19.85
CA GLN A 54 27.72 -24.76 18.59
C GLN A 54 27.83 -23.85 17.35
N ARG A 55 27.33 -22.61 17.41
CA ARG A 55 27.43 -21.67 16.26
C ARG A 55 28.83 -21.10 16.12
N ARG A 56 29.55 -20.88 17.22
CA ARG A 56 30.95 -20.49 17.24
C ARG A 56 31.80 -21.58 16.60
N GLU A 57 31.66 -22.84 17.04
CA GLU A 57 32.37 -23.99 16.45
C GLU A 57 32.10 -24.13 14.94
N GLN A 58 30.84 -23.99 14.50
CA GLN A 58 30.49 -24.00 13.07
C GLN A 58 31.10 -22.83 12.30
N TYR A 59 31.14 -21.64 12.91
CA TYR A 59 31.73 -20.45 12.31
C TYR A 59 33.26 -20.57 12.19
N ASP A 60 33.90 -21.10 13.23
CA ASP A 60 35.34 -21.34 13.26
C ASP A 60 35.74 -22.41 12.23
N ALA A 61 34.97 -23.49 12.15
CA ALA A 61 35.14 -24.51 11.10
C ALA A 61 34.97 -23.93 9.68
N TRP A 62 34.04 -22.99 9.49
CA TRP A 62 33.86 -22.28 8.22
C TRP A 62 35.03 -21.33 7.90
N LEU A 63 35.70 -20.76 8.91
CA LEU A 63 36.90 -19.93 8.71
C LEU A 63 38.14 -20.75 8.34
N VAL A 64 38.27 -21.97 8.87
CA VAL A 64 39.42 -22.86 8.66
C VAL A 64 39.27 -23.74 7.41
N SER A 65 38.04 -24.00 6.97
CA SER A 65 37.79 -24.77 5.74
C SER A 65 38.51 -24.13 4.54
N PRO A 66 39.29 -24.90 3.76
CA PRO A 66 39.89 -24.38 2.53
C PRO A 66 38.78 -23.78 1.69
N LYS A 67 38.89 -22.50 1.34
CA LYS A 67 38.14 -21.99 0.20
C LYS A 67 38.67 -22.77 -1.00
N GLU A 68 38.00 -23.86 -1.37
CA GLU A 68 38.11 -24.39 -2.73
C GLU A 68 38.03 -23.16 -3.64
N PRO A 69 39.00 -22.95 -4.56
CA PRO A 69 38.87 -21.88 -5.52
C PRO A 69 37.53 -22.11 -6.19
N ALA A 70 36.63 -21.13 -6.01
CA ALA A 70 35.25 -21.23 -6.45
C ALA A 70 35.25 -21.82 -7.85
N SER A 71 34.72 -23.05 -7.98
CA SER A 71 34.70 -23.75 -9.26
C SER A 71 34.11 -22.79 -10.28
N GLN A 72 34.99 -22.34 -11.18
CA GLN A 72 34.68 -21.50 -12.33
C GLN A 72 33.92 -22.37 -13.32
N ASN A 73 32.69 -22.70 -12.97
CA ASN A 73 31.69 -23.22 -13.89
C ASN A 73 30.29 -22.90 -13.38
N ARG A 74 30.07 -21.61 -13.10
CA ARG A 74 28.77 -20.91 -13.22
C ARG A 74 28.95 -19.41 -13.01
N LYS A 75 29.68 -18.77 -13.91
CA LYS A 75 29.51 -17.37 -14.36
C LYS A 75 30.65 -17.01 -15.31
N ASP A 76 30.43 -17.30 -16.59
CA ASP A 76 30.67 -16.33 -17.64
C ASP A 76 29.49 -16.36 -18.62
N SER A 77 28.41 -15.74 -18.18
CA SER A 77 27.63 -14.92 -19.10
C SER A 77 27.27 -13.64 -18.34
N PHE A 78 27.66 -12.52 -18.94
CA PHE A 78 27.54 -11.14 -18.46
C PHE A 78 28.69 -10.62 -17.57
N ALA A 79 29.91 -10.53 -18.12
CA ALA A 79 30.60 -9.24 -18.24
C ALA A 79 31.96 -9.33 -18.97
N GLU A 80 31.97 -9.68 -20.27
CA GLU A 80 33.07 -9.21 -21.13
C GLU A 80 32.63 -8.99 -22.59
N LYS A 81 31.87 -7.91 -22.80
CA LYS A 81 31.81 -7.19 -24.09
C LYS A 81 31.77 -5.68 -23.83
N ARG A 82 32.89 -5.19 -23.29
CA ARG A 82 33.37 -3.79 -23.27
C ARG A 82 34.83 -3.93 -22.82
N HIS A 83 35.80 -4.09 -23.71
CA HIS A 83 36.25 -3.09 -24.66
C HIS A 83 36.99 -3.70 -25.86
N LYS A 84 36.53 -3.37 -27.07
CA LYS A 84 37.39 -3.28 -28.26
C LYS A 84 36.89 -2.11 -29.10
N LYS A 85 37.43 -0.91 -28.84
CA LYS A 85 37.51 0.16 -29.84
C LYS A 85 38.93 0.70 -29.79
N GLN A 86 39.55 0.67 -30.96
CA GLN A 86 40.97 0.76 -31.22
C GLN A 86 41.58 2.12 -30.84
N LYS A 87 42.86 2.03 -30.43
CA LYS A 87 44.00 2.86 -30.86
C LYS A 87 43.66 4.10 -31.70
N ARG A 88 43.97 5.28 -31.16
CA ARG A 88 44.67 6.35 -31.88
C ARG A 88 45.74 6.95 -30.95
N GLN A 89 46.93 7.14 -31.49
CA GLN A 89 48.19 7.52 -30.84
C GLN A 89 48.24 9.01 -30.42
N PRO A 90 49.22 9.40 -29.57
CA PRO A 90 49.29 10.72 -28.97
C PRO A 90 50.11 11.71 -29.82
N ARG A 91 49.76 13.00 -29.72
CA ARG A 91 50.68 14.10 -30.09
C ARG A 91 50.90 15.00 -28.87
N ARG A 92 52.15 15.43 -28.78
CA ARG A 92 52.90 15.93 -27.63
C ARG A 92 52.90 17.48 -27.62
N GLN A 93 53.27 18.04 -26.45
CA GLN A 93 53.83 19.39 -26.19
C GLN A 93 52.83 20.55 -26.04
N THR A 94 52.94 21.52 -25.12
CA THR A 94 53.80 21.82 -23.93
C THR A 94 53.19 23.06 -23.24
N LYS A 95 53.48 23.23 -21.93
CA LYS A 95 53.65 24.47 -21.09
C LYS A 95 52.94 25.79 -21.51
N ASP A 96 52.37 26.60 -20.62
CA ASP A 96 53.00 27.15 -19.42
C ASP A 96 52.01 27.85 -18.46
N SER A 97 52.44 27.92 -17.19
CA SER A 97 52.23 28.94 -16.14
C SER A 97 50.85 29.58 -15.82
N ASP A 98 50.50 29.40 -14.54
CA ASP A 98 50.32 30.45 -13.51
C ASP A 98 48.93 30.65 -12.87
N LYS A 99 48.98 30.56 -11.53
CA LYS A 99 48.24 31.27 -10.47
C LYS A 99 46.72 31.13 -10.21
N THR A 100 46.51 30.95 -8.90
CA THR A 100 45.49 31.51 -7.99
C THR A 100 44.11 30.83 -7.87
N ARG A 101 44.00 30.04 -6.78
CA ARG A 101 43.04 30.21 -5.66
C ARG A 101 41.64 30.76 -6.00
N SER A 102 40.64 29.88 -5.94
CA SER A 102 39.48 30.01 -5.05
C SER A 102 38.58 28.78 -5.18
N ASN A 103 38.25 28.13 -4.05
CA ASN A 103 37.24 27.06 -3.99
C ASN A 103 35.85 27.65 -4.25
N PRO A 104 35.04 27.15 -5.21
CA PRO A 104 33.63 27.47 -5.26
C PRO A 104 32.85 26.64 -4.23
N PRO A 105 31.75 27.17 -3.68
CA PRO A 105 30.97 26.50 -2.65
C PRO A 105 30.30 25.23 -3.19
N HIS A 106 30.24 24.23 -2.31
CA HIS A 106 29.65 22.92 -2.51
C HIS A 106 28.20 23.02 -3.01
N MET A 107 27.97 22.83 -4.31
CA MET A 107 26.62 22.63 -4.83
C MET A 107 26.07 21.27 -4.38
N PRO A 108 24.77 21.18 -4.03
CA PRO A 108 24.11 19.91 -3.78
C PRO A 108 24.00 19.11 -5.08
N LYS A 109 24.28 17.80 -5.02
CA LYS A 109 24.19 16.90 -6.18
C LYS A 109 22.83 17.03 -6.89
N PRO A 110 22.79 17.15 -8.23
CA PRO A 110 21.53 17.34 -8.95
C PRO A 110 20.66 16.09 -8.82
N GLN A 111 19.42 16.28 -8.39
CA GLN A 111 18.40 15.23 -8.44
C GLN A 111 18.16 14.85 -9.92
N PRO A 112 17.94 13.56 -10.25
CA PRO A 112 17.65 13.17 -11.63
C PRO A 112 16.38 13.88 -12.10
N SER A 113 16.54 14.75 -13.11
CA SER A 113 15.45 15.52 -13.69
C SER A 113 14.32 14.60 -14.18
N SER A 114 13.08 15.05 -14.12
CA SER A 114 11.89 14.28 -14.55
C SER A 114 12.06 13.67 -15.96
N ARG A 115 12.86 14.30 -16.83
CA ARG A 115 13.25 13.80 -18.16
C ARG A 115 14.00 12.46 -18.12
N SER A 116 14.89 12.24 -17.14
CA SER A 116 15.64 10.98 -17.01
C SER A 116 14.74 9.79 -16.66
N ARG A 117 13.69 10.02 -15.86
CA ARG A 117 12.72 8.98 -15.48
C ARG A 117 11.79 8.62 -16.64
N LEU A 118 11.32 9.62 -17.38
CA LEU A 118 10.48 9.45 -18.58
C LEU A 118 11.18 8.64 -19.67
N ALA A 119 12.45 8.96 -19.96
CA ALA A 119 13.26 8.18 -20.91
C ALA A 119 13.44 6.71 -20.49
N LYS A 120 13.52 6.44 -19.18
CA LYS A 120 13.61 5.07 -18.64
C LYS A 120 12.28 4.32 -18.76
N ILE A 121 11.17 5.01 -18.52
CA ILE A 121 9.79 4.49 -18.69
C ILE A 121 9.54 4.13 -20.16
N GLN A 122 9.84 5.04 -21.09
CA GLN A 122 9.69 4.81 -22.54
C GLN A 122 10.51 3.59 -23.01
N ARG A 123 11.77 3.49 -22.59
CA ARG A 123 12.65 2.36 -22.95
C ARG A 123 12.14 1.01 -22.43
N LEU A 124 11.51 0.99 -21.26
CA LEU A 124 10.92 -0.23 -20.70
C LEU A 124 9.64 -0.61 -21.45
N LEU A 125 8.78 0.36 -21.77
CA LEU A 125 7.58 0.14 -22.59
C LEU A 125 7.93 -0.43 -23.97
N GLY A 126 8.94 0.12 -24.65
CA GLY A 126 9.39 -0.36 -25.97
C GLY A 126 9.89 -1.81 -25.97
N ARG A 127 10.27 -2.35 -24.80
CA ARG A 127 10.75 -3.72 -24.63
C ARG A 127 9.67 -4.70 -24.18
N LEU A 128 8.44 -4.24 -23.95
CA LEU A 128 7.28 -5.10 -23.70
C LEU A 128 6.66 -5.57 -25.01
N SER A 129 6.01 -6.75 -25.01
CA SER A 129 5.17 -7.18 -26.13
C SER A 129 4.01 -6.18 -26.34
N ARG A 130 3.40 -6.17 -27.53
CA ARG A 130 2.29 -5.25 -27.84
C ARG A 130 1.14 -5.37 -26.86
N GLU A 131 0.77 -6.61 -26.53
CA GLU A 131 -0.32 -6.94 -25.60
C GLU A 131 0.01 -6.53 -24.16
N THR A 132 1.19 -6.90 -23.65
CA THR A 132 1.61 -6.51 -22.29
C THR A 132 1.82 -5.00 -22.17
N ARG A 133 2.30 -4.33 -23.23
CA ARG A 133 2.41 -2.86 -23.27
C ARG A 133 1.03 -2.21 -23.16
N ARG A 134 0.05 -2.68 -23.93
CA ARG A 134 -1.34 -2.19 -23.88
C ARG A 134 -1.94 -2.39 -22.49
N GLN A 135 -1.79 -3.59 -21.92
CA GLN A 135 -2.27 -3.90 -20.58
C GLN A 135 -1.65 -2.98 -19.53
N VAL A 136 -0.33 -2.79 -19.57
CA VAL A 136 0.36 -1.91 -18.62
C VAL A 136 -0.05 -0.46 -18.75
N ILE A 137 -0.20 0.05 -19.98
CA ILE A 137 -0.69 1.42 -20.19
C ILE A 137 -2.11 1.55 -19.64
N CYS A 138 -2.99 0.57 -19.85
CA CYS A 138 -4.37 0.60 -19.39
C CYS A 138 -4.53 0.42 -17.86
N GLU A 139 -3.75 -0.45 -17.23
CA GLU A 139 -3.94 -0.86 -15.83
C GLU A 139 -2.99 -0.16 -14.84
N HIS A 140 -1.77 0.20 -15.27
CA HIS A 140 -0.73 0.70 -14.36
C HIS A 140 -0.45 2.20 -14.47
N PHE A 141 -0.76 2.84 -15.61
CA PHE A 141 -0.62 4.29 -15.75
C PHE A 141 -1.88 5.02 -15.26
N SER A 142 -1.70 6.07 -14.46
CA SER A 142 -2.78 7.04 -14.21
C SER A 142 -3.05 7.88 -15.46
N GLN A 143 -4.25 8.43 -15.59
CA GLN A 143 -4.63 9.30 -16.71
C GLN A 143 -3.63 10.46 -16.88
N LYS A 144 -3.25 11.10 -15.77
CA LYS A 144 -2.26 12.19 -15.74
C LYS A 144 -0.87 11.75 -16.21
N GLN A 145 -0.44 10.54 -15.86
CA GLN A 145 0.83 9.99 -16.35
C GLN A 145 0.81 9.69 -17.84
N ARG A 146 -0.33 9.26 -18.41
CA ARG A 146 -0.46 9.05 -19.86
C ARG A 146 -0.30 10.37 -20.60
N LEU A 147 -1.04 11.40 -20.18
CA LEU A 147 -1.00 12.74 -20.78
C LEU A 147 0.39 13.39 -20.67
N LEU A 148 1.07 13.24 -19.52
CA LEU A 148 2.42 13.77 -19.34
C LEU A 148 3.46 13.02 -20.18
N LEU A 149 3.30 11.69 -20.34
CA LEU A 149 4.18 10.91 -21.20
C LEU A 149 3.97 11.29 -22.67
N GLU A 150 2.72 11.48 -23.10
CA GLU A 150 2.33 11.90 -24.44
C GLU A 150 2.83 13.31 -24.77
N LYS A 151 2.65 14.27 -23.86
CA LYS A 151 3.21 15.62 -23.99
C LYS A 151 4.74 15.61 -24.04
N TRP A 152 5.38 14.74 -23.28
CA TRP A 152 6.83 14.57 -23.33
C TRP A 152 7.29 13.93 -24.65
N MET A 153 6.58 12.93 -25.16
CA MET A 153 6.87 12.31 -26.45
C MET A 153 6.70 13.30 -27.61
N SER A 154 5.68 14.15 -27.55
CA SER A 154 5.38 15.17 -28.57
C SER A 154 6.35 16.36 -28.55
N SER A 155 7.11 16.54 -27.45
CA SER A 155 8.10 17.61 -27.30
C SER A 155 9.55 17.15 -27.58
N MET A 156 9.75 15.90 -28.00
CA MET A 156 11.04 15.42 -28.46
C MET A 156 11.21 15.75 -29.95
N PRO A 157 12.32 16.38 -30.37
CA PRO A 157 12.59 16.58 -31.80
C PRO A 157 12.67 15.21 -32.49
N GLY A 158 11.88 15.02 -33.55
CA GLY A 158 11.83 13.78 -34.31
C GLY A 158 13.18 13.45 -34.96
N PRO A 159 13.48 12.16 -35.23
CA PRO A 159 14.63 11.82 -36.05
C PRO A 159 14.40 12.42 -37.44
N ALA A 160 15.44 13.08 -37.96
CA ALA A 160 15.44 13.65 -39.31
C ALA A 160 15.00 12.60 -40.34
N ALA A 161 14.13 13.02 -41.24
CA ALA A 161 13.69 12.24 -42.39
C ALA A 161 14.89 11.72 -43.19
N GLY A 162 14.93 10.42 -43.43
CA GLY A 162 15.94 9.78 -44.25
C GLY A 162 15.79 8.27 -44.27
N GLU A 163 15.52 7.73 -45.45
CA GLU A 163 15.52 6.31 -45.84
C GLU A 163 14.20 5.53 -45.64
N THR A 164 13.28 5.79 -46.56
CA THR A 164 12.38 4.79 -47.15
C THR A 164 13.15 3.54 -47.59
N ARG A 165 12.74 2.36 -47.10
CA ARG A 165 12.85 1.10 -47.85
C ARG A 165 11.62 0.23 -47.61
N ASP A 166 10.89 0.03 -48.70
CA ASP A 166 9.78 -0.89 -48.87
C ASP A 166 10.13 -2.35 -48.53
N ARG A 167 9.14 -3.10 -48.04
CA ARG A 167 8.80 -4.46 -48.53
C ARG A 167 7.55 -5.02 -47.85
N GLU A 168 6.47 -4.95 -48.61
CA GLU A 168 5.52 -6.00 -49.00
C GLU A 168 5.03 -7.05 -47.97
N SER A 169 3.70 -7.13 -47.98
CA SER A 169 2.82 -8.20 -47.52
C SER A 169 3.11 -9.55 -48.15
N VAL A 170 3.18 -10.62 -47.34
CA VAL A 170 2.84 -11.98 -47.77
C VAL A 170 2.27 -12.75 -46.56
N ASP A 171 0.99 -13.11 -46.62
CA ASP A 171 0.46 -14.36 -46.03
C ASP A 171 0.81 -15.50 -46.99
N PRO A 172 1.18 -16.70 -46.49
CA PRO A 172 0.33 -17.85 -46.84
C PRO A 172 0.27 -18.98 -45.78
N CYS A 173 -0.89 -19.69 -45.79
CA CYS A 173 -1.12 -21.16 -45.86
C CYS A 173 -0.15 -22.14 -45.16
N ALA A 174 -0.47 -23.39 -44.85
CA ALA A 174 -1.68 -24.23 -44.78
C ALA A 174 -1.18 -25.60 -44.24
N ALA A 175 -2.09 -26.33 -43.59
CA ALA A 175 -2.28 -27.79 -43.55
C ALA A 175 -1.35 -28.64 -44.48
N LEU A 176 -0.58 -29.66 -44.06
CA LEU A 176 -0.86 -31.09 -43.68
C LEU A 176 0.45 -31.94 -43.92
N PRO A 177 0.57 -33.28 -43.72
CA PRO A 177 -0.32 -34.33 -43.19
C PRO A 177 0.33 -35.32 -42.16
N HIS A 178 -0.44 -36.36 -41.87
CA HIS A 178 -0.45 -37.49 -40.92
C HIS A 178 0.67 -38.57 -40.99
N GLU A 179 0.79 -39.29 -39.86
CA GLU A 179 1.00 -40.75 -39.66
C GLU A 179 2.31 -41.42 -39.19
N ALA A 180 2.08 -42.29 -38.19
CA ALA A 180 2.72 -43.57 -37.84
C ALA A 180 4.05 -43.57 -37.04
N VAL A 181 4.00 -44.06 -35.79
CA VAL A 181 4.34 -45.46 -35.41
C VAL A 181 4.50 -45.53 -33.87
N LEU A 182 3.71 -46.41 -33.26
CA LEU A 182 3.85 -46.91 -31.90
C LEU A 182 5.17 -47.68 -31.73
N LYS A 183 5.97 -47.34 -30.72
CA LYS A 183 6.78 -48.34 -29.99
C LYS A 183 6.76 -48.05 -28.49
N SER A 184 6.30 -49.07 -27.78
CA SER A 184 6.37 -49.27 -26.34
C SER A 184 7.81 -49.31 -25.86
N ASP A 185 8.10 -48.69 -24.72
CA ASP A 185 9.03 -49.30 -23.80
C ASP A 185 8.74 -48.94 -22.34
N SER A 186 9.07 -49.90 -21.49
CA SER A 186 8.54 -50.11 -20.15
C SER A 186 9.48 -49.67 -19.02
N ARG A 187 8.87 -49.26 -17.90
CA ARG A 187 9.33 -49.35 -16.49
C ARG A 187 10.22 -48.23 -15.89
N PRO A 188 10.20 -48.09 -14.54
CA PRO A 188 9.96 -46.83 -13.85
C PRO A 188 11.22 -46.23 -13.22
N ARG A 189 11.18 -44.94 -12.89
CA ARG A 189 12.12 -44.37 -11.93
C ARG A 189 11.50 -43.21 -11.16
N ASP A 190 11.38 -43.43 -9.86
CA ASP A 190 11.15 -42.44 -8.82
C ASP A 190 12.11 -41.27 -8.98
N GLU A 191 11.60 -40.03 -8.98
CA GLU A 191 12.41 -38.88 -8.60
C GLU A 191 11.53 -37.76 -8.03
N GLN A 192 11.87 -37.40 -6.80
CA GLN A 192 11.24 -36.40 -5.94
C GLN A 192 11.29 -35.01 -6.57
N PHE A 193 10.21 -34.56 -7.22
CA PHE A 193 10.06 -33.15 -7.59
C PHE A 193 9.49 -32.33 -6.42
N GLY A 194 10.38 -31.77 -5.61
CA GLY A 194 10.08 -30.68 -4.69
C GLY A 194 9.61 -29.43 -5.43
N VAL A 195 8.31 -29.30 -5.68
CA VAL A 195 7.72 -28.09 -6.25
C VAL A 195 7.67 -27.01 -5.17
N HIS A 196 8.57 -26.03 -5.25
CA HIS A 196 8.44 -24.77 -4.51
C HIS A 196 7.17 -24.03 -5.00
N LEU A 197 6.04 -24.15 -4.28
CA LEU A 197 4.87 -23.30 -4.53
C LEU A 197 5.22 -21.83 -4.20
N ALA A 198 5.14 -20.96 -5.19
CA ALA A 198 5.02 -19.52 -4.99
C ALA A 198 3.59 -19.20 -4.50
N LEU A 199 3.48 -18.47 -3.38
CA LEU A 199 2.22 -17.92 -2.89
C LEU A 199 1.81 -16.71 -3.75
N PRO A 200 0.52 -16.32 -3.76
CA PRO A 200 0.09 -15.06 -4.35
C PRO A 200 0.82 -13.88 -3.68
N ASP A 201 1.38 -12.98 -4.48
CA ASP A 201 2.00 -11.76 -3.97
C ASP A 201 0.93 -10.88 -3.31
N LEU A 202 1.10 -10.64 -2.01
CA LEU A 202 0.25 -9.75 -1.23
C LEU A 202 0.40 -8.30 -1.73
N PRO A 203 -0.68 -7.61 -2.15
CA PRO A 203 -0.60 -6.20 -2.50
C PRO A 203 -0.11 -5.36 -1.31
N ALA A 204 0.73 -4.37 -1.58
CA ALA A 204 1.18 -3.41 -0.57
C ALA A 204 -0.02 -2.57 -0.10
N ARG A 205 -0.37 -2.63 1.19
CA ARG A 205 -1.52 -1.92 1.74
C ARG A 205 -1.38 -0.40 1.62
N ARG A 206 -2.46 0.23 1.12
CA ARG A 206 -2.82 1.65 1.28
C ARG A 206 -3.87 1.76 2.38
N TYR A 207 -3.46 2.06 3.61
CA TYR A 207 -4.33 2.59 4.66
C TYR A 207 -3.49 3.52 5.55
N PRO A 208 -4.07 4.61 6.09
CA PRO A 208 -3.34 5.53 6.94
C PRO A 208 -2.88 4.79 8.19
N ILE A 209 -1.57 4.55 8.24
CA ILE A 209 -0.89 4.21 9.48
C ILE A 209 -1.14 5.41 10.39
N LYS A 210 -1.92 5.23 11.48
CA LYS A 210 -1.96 6.21 12.58
C LYS A 210 -0.53 6.69 12.81
N ALA A 211 -0.31 8.00 12.71
CA ALA A 211 1.01 8.61 12.77
C ALA A 211 1.83 7.93 13.87
N LYS A 212 2.89 7.22 13.48
CA LYS A 212 3.82 6.68 14.47
C LYS A 212 4.35 7.88 15.26
N PRO A 213 4.40 7.83 16.61
CA PRO A 213 5.08 8.85 17.37
C PRO A 213 6.50 9.02 16.79
N ARG A 214 6.89 10.27 16.56
CA ARG A 214 8.19 10.63 15.97
C ARG A 214 9.30 9.99 16.83
N GLY A 215 10.17 9.17 16.22
CA GLY A 215 11.47 8.82 16.80
C GLY A 215 11.67 7.47 17.53
N ARG A 216 11.12 6.34 17.06
CA ARG A 216 11.56 4.99 17.53
C ARG A 216 12.78 4.48 16.75
N SER A 217 14.00 4.66 17.27
CA SER A 217 15.23 4.01 16.79
C SER A 217 15.26 2.53 17.23
N LYS A 218 14.40 1.67 16.66
CA LYS A 218 14.43 0.24 16.99
C LYS A 218 15.60 -0.46 16.29
N VAL A 219 16.57 -0.96 17.06
CA VAL A 219 17.60 -1.90 16.61
C VAL A 219 17.22 -3.34 16.99
N ARG A 220 17.82 -4.36 16.37
CA ARG A 220 17.53 -5.75 16.73
C ARG A 220 17.99 -5.99 18.17
N GLY A 221 17.15 -6.61 19.00
CA GLY A 221 17.48 -6.89 20.41
C GLY A 221 17.16 -5.75 21.39
N LEU A 222 17.09 -4.48 20.95
CA LEU A 222 16.76 -3.33 21.80
C LEU A 222 15.54 -2.53 21.30
N GLY A 223 14.61 -2.26 22.20
CA GLY A 223 13.59 -1.23 22.05
C GLY A 223 14.11 0.11 22.58
N ALA A 224 13.68 1.21 21.97
CA ALA A 224 13.93 2.57 22.43
C ALA A 224 12.62 3.36 22.43
N GLU A 225 12.37 4.11 23.50
CA GLU A 225 11.22 4.99 23.66
C GLU A 225 11.69 6.37 24.14
N LYS A 226 11.40 7.39 23.32
CA LYS A 226 11.76 8.78 23.58
C LYS A 226 10.60 9.48 24.26
N TYR A 227 10.86 10.10 25.41
CA TYR A 227 9.89 10.89 26.16
C TYR A 227 9.92 12.37 25.72
N PRO A 228 8.83 13.12 25.91
CA PRO A 228 8.79 14.55 25.61
C PRO A 228 9.88 15.36 26.35
N SER A 229 10.34 14.87 27.50
CA SER A 229 11.46 15.42 28.28
C SER A 229 12.84 15.24 27.63
N GLY A 230 12.94 14.58 26.46
CA GLY A 230 14.20 14.27 25.79
C GLY A 230 14.89 13.00 26.30
N LEU A 231 14.48 12.46 27.44
CA LEU A 231 14.99 11.19 27.97
C LEU A 231 14.61 10.02 27.05
N THR A 232 15.57 9.13 26.79
CA THR A 232 15.35 7.90 26.03
C THR A 232 15.48 6.69 26.95
N ALA A 233 14.41 5.90 27.05
CA ALA A 233 14.42 4.65 27.78
C ALA A 233 14.56 3.46 26.83
N TYR A 234 15.34 2.47 27.24
CA TYR A 234 15.68 1.29 26.46
C TYR A 234 15.11 0.03 27.09
N THR A 235 14.82 -0.98 26.26
CA THR A 235 14.38 -2.31 26.70
C THR A 235 15.10 -3.40 25.94
N ALA A 236 15.63 -4.40 26.65
CA ALA A 236 16.14 -5.61 26.02
C ALA A 236 14.97 -6.49 25.58
N CYS A 237 15.09 -7.12 24.41
CA CYS A 237 14.01 -7.91 23.81
C CYS A 237 14.56 -9.12 23.05
N VAL A 238 14.14 -10.32 23.44
CA VAL A 238 14.46 -11.56 22.73
C VAL A 238 13.19 -12.36 22.49
N GLY A 239 13.10 -12.97 21.29
CA GLY A 239 11.98 -13.83 20.91
C GLY A 239 12.41 -15.26 20.67
N ILE A 240 11.68 -16.22 21.21
CA ILE A 240 11.94 -17.67 21.12
C ILE A 240 10.62 -18.38 20.97
N ASP A 241 10.45 -19.12 19.88
CA ASP A 241 9.28 -19.95 19.61
C ASP A 241 7.90 -19.31 19.94
N GLY A 242 7.70 -18.11 19.39
CA GLY A 242 6.46 -17.35 19.60
C GLY A 242 6.35 -16.68 20.97
N VAL A 243 7.26 -16.93 21.92
CA VAL A 243 7.38 -16.16 23.16
C VAL A 243 8.28 -14.96 22.93
N VAL A 244 7.89 -13.80 23.45
CA VAL A 244 8.72 -12.60 23.50
C VAL A 244 8.94 -12.20 24.94
N VAL A 245 10.22 -12.10 25.30
CA VAL A 245 10.70 -11.70 26.62
C VAL A 245 11.29 -10.30 26.50
N THR A 246 10.82 -9.39 27.34
CA THR A 246 11.29 -7.99 27.38
C THR A 246 11.66 -7.58 28.80
N SER A 247 12.76 -6.85 28.97
CA SER A 247 13.13 -6.28 30.28
C SER A 247 12.29 -5.05 30.61
N ARG A 248 12.41 -4.56 31.84
CA ARG A 248 12.00 -3.18 32.18
C ARG A 248 12.71 -2.15 31.32
N LYS A 249 12.13 -0.96 31.32
CA LYS A 249 12.72 0.25 30.77
C LYS A 249 13.88 0.71 31.65
N CYS A 250 15.04 0.96 31.05
CA CYS A 250 16.24 1.43 31.72
C CYS A 250 17.11 2.28 30.77
N ASP A 251 18.27 2.72 31.23
CA ASP A 251 19.30 3.34 30.42
C ASP A 251 19.95 2.34 29.44
N LEU A 252 20.67 2.86 28.44
CA LEU A 252 21.26 2.04 27.37
C LEU A 252 22.29 1.01 27.88
N PRO A 253 23.27 1.36 28.74
CA PRO A 253 24.18 0.40 29.35
C PRO A 253 23.45 -0.76 30.04
N THR A 254 22.51 -0.46 30.94
CA THR A 254 21.75 -1.50 31.66
C THR A 254 20.93 -2.37 30.69
N ALA A 255 20.35 -1.78 29.64
CA ALA A 255 19.61 -2.55 28.64
C ALA A 255 20.52 -3.49 27.83
N LEU A 256 21.80 -3.15 27.62
CA LEU A 256 22.77 -4.03 26.99
C LEU A 256 23.16 -5.20 27.89
N ASP A 257 23.33 -4.98 29.19
CA ASP A 257 23.54 -6.07 30.16
C ASP A 257 22.35 -7.04 30.15
N TYR A 258 21.13 -6.52 30.20
CA TYR A 258 19.93 -7.36 30.08
C TYR A 258 19.85 -8.09 28.73
N LEU A 259 20.30 -7.47 27.63
CA LEU A 259 20.34 -8.13 26.33
C LEU A 259 21.33 -9.29 26.28
N VAL A 260 22.49 -9.18 26.95
CA VAL A 260 23.45 -10.27 27.10
C VAL A 260 22.83 -11.44 27.85
N ILE A 261 22.11 -11.17 28.96
CA ILE A 261 21.40 -12.19 29.75
C ILE A 261 20.33 -12.88 28.90
N LEU A 262 19.44 -12.12 28.24
CA LEU A 262 18.36 -12.68 27.42
C LEU A 262 18.88 -13.46 26.20
N THR A 263 19.99 -13.03 25.61
CA THR A 263 20.63 -13.74 24.50
C THR A 263 21.27 -15.03 25.00
N SER A 264 21.95 -15.02 26.14
CA SER A 264 22.54 -16.23 26.76
C SER A 264 21.47 -17.25 27.14
N MET A 265 20.33 -16.81 27.69
CA MET A 265 19.16 -17.66 27.92
C MET A 265 18.72 -18.35 26.63
N LYS A 266 18.58 -17.60 25.53
CA LYS A 266 18.14 -18.13 24.23
C LYS A 266 19.02 -19.26 23.71
N GLU A 267 20.33 -19.18 23.92
CA GLU A 267 21.27 -20.20 23.46
C GLU A 267 21.29 -21.46 24.31
N ARG A 268 20.87 -21.38 25.58
CA ARG A 268 20.79 -22.54 26.48
C ARG A 268 19.52 -23.38 26.29
N ILE A 269 18.50 -22.81 25.65
CA ILE A 269 17.23 -23.48 25.49
C ILE A 269 17.30 -24.46 24.31
N GLN A 270 17.34 -25.75 24.62
CA GLN A 270 17.02 -26.79 23.64
C GLN A 270 15.50 -26.80 23.38
N LEU A 271 15.11 -26.99 22.11
CA LEU A 271 13.71 -27.09 21.71
C LEU A 271 13.16 -28.48 22.09
N GLY A 272 12.01 -28.52 22.76
CA GLY A 272 11.35 -29.74 23.26
C GLY A 272 10.15 -29.41 24.14
N ASP A 273 9.60 -30.39 24.86
CA ASP A 273 8.45 -30.21 25.76
C ASP A 273 8.80 -29.34 26.99
N ASN A 274 7.85 -28.70 27.67
CA ASN A 274 8.11 -27.82 28.84
C ASN A 274 9.04 -26.61 28.55
N LEU A 275 8.86 -25.97 27.39
CA LEU A 275 9.64 -24.79 26.98
C LEU A 275 9.71 -23.71 28.06
N VAL A 276 8.58 -23.39 28.72
CA VAL A 276 8.50 -22.27 29.68
C VAL A 276 9.36 -22.51 30.92
N SER A 277 9.33 -23.72 31.49
CA SER A 277 10.19 -24.08 32.63
C SER A 277 11.67 -24.08 32.26
N ARG A 278 12.02 -24.56 31.06
CA ARG A 278 13.41 -24.46 30.56
C ARG A 278 13.85 -23.02 30.36
N MET A 279 12.95 -22.14 29.88
CA MET A 279 13.24 -20.71 29.76
C MET A 279 13.54 -20.09 31.12
N GLU A 280 12.72 -20.38 32.13
CA GLU A 280 12.91 -19.87 33.49
C GLU A 280 14.27 -20.31 34.08
N ASN A 281 14.58 -21.61 34.00
CA ASN A 281 15.85 -22.17 34.48
C ASN A 281 17.05 -21.58 33.74
N ALA A 282 17.00 -21.52 32.40
CA ALA A 282 18.06 -20.95 31.58
C ALA A 282 18.29 -19.46 31.88
N LEU A 283 17.22 -18.72 32.15
CA LEU A 283 17.30 -17.29 32.46
C LEU A 283 17.87 -17.04 33.85
N CYS A 284 17.47 -17.84 34.85
CA CYS A 284 18.01 -17.78 36.20
C CYS A 284 19.52 -18.01 36.20
N LEU A 285 20.00 -19.04 35.49
CA LEU A 285 21.44 -19.31 35.35
C LEU A 285 22.17 -18.19 34.61
N ALA A 286 21.60 -17.67 33.51
CA ALA A 286 22.20 -16.59 32.73
C ALA A 286 22.28 -15.26 33.52
N ALA A 287 21.30 -14.98 34.38
CA ALA A 287 21.30 -13.80 35.24
C ALA A 287 22.36 -13.92 36.34
N LYS A 288 22.46 -15.07 37.01
CA LYS A 288 23.47 -15.34 38.04
C LYS A 288 24.90 -15.21 37.52
N GLU A 289 25.18 -15.70 36.31
CA GLU A 289 26.49 -15.52 35.65
C GLU A 289 26.85 -14.07 35.32
N GLN A 290 25.88 -13.16 35.36
CA GLN A 290 26.13 -11.72 35.16
C GLN A 290 26.02 -10.96 36.50
N GLY A 291 25.99 -11.68 37.64
CA GLY A 291 25.85 -11.08 38.97
C GLY A 291 24.51 -10.36 39.16
N LYS A 292 23.45 -10.88 38.53
CA LYS A 292 22.11 -10.27 38.55
C LYS A 292 21.06 -11.24 39.06
N GLU A 293 20.14 -10.73 39.86
CA GLU A 293 18.96 -11.48 40.26
C GLU A 293 17.83 -11.34 39.23
N LEU A 294 17.01 -12.39 39.08
CA LEU A 294 15.97 -12.42 38.06
C LEU A 294 14.92 -11.31 38.22
N HIS A 295 14.61 -10.95 39.47
CA HIS A 295 13.61 -9.93 39.79
C HIS A 295 14.07 -8.51 39.40
N GLU A 296 15.38 -8.24 39.31
CA GLU A 296 15.93 -6.95 38.87
C GLU A 296 15.55 -6.61 37.43
N LEU A 297 15.36 -7.63 36.59
CA LEU A 297 15.03 -7.46 35.16
C LEU A 297 13.57 -7.03 34.96
N GLN A 298 12.69 -7.28 35.93
CA GLN A 298 11.24 -7.01 35.89
C GLN A 298 10.63 -7.36 34.52
N LEU A 299 10.66 -8.66 34.21
CA LEU A 299 10.38 -9.18 32.88
C LEU A 299 8.92 -9.01 32.49
N ASN A 300 8.72 -8.61 31.24
CA ASN A 300 7.46 -8.58 30.54
C ASN A 300 7.46 -9.72 29.51
N LEU A 301 6.60 -10.71 29.73
CA LEU A 301 6.44 -11.91 28.92
C LEU A 301 5.17 -11.81 28.09
N SER A 302 5.21 -12.22 26.83
CA SER A 302 4.01 -12.29 25.99
C SER A 302 4.16 -13.31 24.85
N LEU A 303 3.02 -13.77 24.37
CA LEU A 303 2.90 -14.72 23.28
C LEU A 303 2.54 -14.00 21.99
N HIS A 304 3.36 -14.15 20.95
CA HIS A 304 3.24 -13.49 19.66
C HIS A 304 2.73 -14.46 18.59
N PHE A 305 1.61 -14.09 17.97
CA PHE A 305 0.97 -14.82 16.88
C PHE A 305 1.18 -14.11 15.55
N ARG A 306 1.67 -14.87 14.58
CA ARG A 306 1.78 -14.45 13.18
C ARG A 306 1.09 -15.50 12.32
N HIS A 307 -0.16 -15.25 11.99
CA HIS A 307 -0.94 -16.14 11.14
C HIS A 307 -1.43 -15.39 9.90
N ALA A 308 -0.79 -15.64 8.75
CA ALA A 308 -1.06 -14.88 7.52
C ALA A 308 -2.53 -14.95 7.08
N TYR A 309 -3.22 -16.06 7.35
CA TYR A 309 -4.62 -16.24 6.97
C TYR A 309 -5.61 -15.43 7.83
N TRP A 310 -5.50 -15.46 9.17
CA TRP A 310 -6.44 -14.76 10.07
C TRP A 310 -5.96 -13.35 10.45
N ILE A 311 -4.68 -13.23 10.84
CA ILE A 311 -4.05 -12.02 11.39
C ILE A 311 -3.39 -11.17 10.30
N GLY A 312 -2.92 -11.79 9.22
CA GLY A 312 -2.26 -11.12 8.10
C GLY A 312 -0.80 -10.75 8.39
N ARG A 313 -0.39 -9.56 7.96
CA ARG A 313 0.98 -9.03 8.15
C ARG A 313 1.24 -8.44 9.54
N GLU A 314 0.19 -8.26 10.35
CA GLU A 314 0.32 -7.77 11.72
C GLU A 314 0.79 -8.88 12.67
N THR A 315 1.15 -8.52 13.90
CA THR A 315 1.44 -9.48 14.96
C THR A 315 0.43 -9.24 16.08
N LEU A 316 -0.30 -10.28 16.47
CA LEU A 316 -1.15 -10.27 17.65
C LEU A 316 -0.32 -10.75 18.84
N CYS A 317 -0.41 -10.06 19.97
CA CYS A 317 0.33 -10.42 21.18
C CYS A 317 -0.67 -10.63 22.31
N THR A 318 -0.50 -11.66 23.15
CA THR A 318 -1.24 -11.73 24.41
C THR A 318 -0.93 -10.52 25.28
N PRO A 319 -1.82 -10.20 26.25
CA PRO A 319 -1.46 -9.29 27.32
C PRO A 319 -0.14 -9.69 27.99
N ARG A 320 0.59 -8.69 28.50
CA ARG A 320 1.88 -8.92 29.15
C ARG A 320 1.65 -9.60 30.50
N CYS A 321 2.42 -10.64 30.78
CA CYS A 321 2.48 -11.26 32.10
C CYS A 321 3.90 -11.13 32.68
N HIS A 322 4.00 -11.21 34.01
CA HIS A 322 5.25 -11.04 34.75
C HIS A 322 5.70 -12.33 35.47
N SER A 323 5.01 -13.45 35.21
CA SER A 323 5.29 -14.76 35.81
C SER A 323 5.36 -15.82 34.72
N PHE A 324 6.33 -16.73 34.86
CA PHE A 324 6.46 -17.90 33.99
C PHE A 324 5.26 -18.85 34.11
N LYS A 325 4.62 -18.93 35.29
CA LYS A 325 3.38 -19.70 35.48
C LYS A 325 2.25 -19.18 34.59
N ALA A 326 1.97 -17.87 34.64
CA ALA A 326 0.96 -17.25 33.79
C ALA A 326 1.29 -17.39 32.29
N LEU A 327 2.57 -17.30 31.92
CA LEU A 327 3.00 -17.56 30.55
C LEU A 327 2.75 -19.02 30.12
N ALA A 328 3.00 -19.99 31.00
CA ALA A 328 2.74 -21.40 30.77
C ALA A 328 1.24 -21.64 30.58
N ASP A 329 0.38 -21.08 31.43
CA ASP A 329 -1.08 -21.18 31.32
C ASP A 329 -1.58 -20.61 29.98
N HIS A 330 -1.10 -19.41 29.60
CA HIS A 330 -1.44 -18.81 28.32
C HIS A 330 -0.98 -19.69 27.14
N ARG A 331 0.20 -20.31 27.25
CA ARG A 331 0.79 -21.15 26.20
C ARG A 331 0.10 -22.50 26.10
N GLN A 332 -0.32 -23.09 27.22
CA GLN A 332 -1.11 -24.32 27.24
C GLN A 332 -2.48 -24.08 26.61
N LEU A 333 -3.14 -22.99 27.00
CA LEU A 333 -4.45 -22.62 26.47
C LEU A 333 -4.36 -22.35 24.95
N LEU A 334 -3.39 -21.56 24.49
CA LEU A 334 -3.25 -21.23 23.07
C LEU A 334 -2.36 -22.22 22.30
N GLY A 335 -1.92 -23.30 22.94
CA GLY A 335 -1.00 -24.30 22.41
C GLY A 335 -1.41 -24.88 21.06
N PRO A 336 -2.69 -25.24 20.83
CA PRO A 336 -3.16 -25.75 19.54
C PRO A 336 -2.93 -24.79 18.35
N PHE A 337 -2.72 -23.50 18.64
CA PHE A 337 -2.49 -22.46 17.63
C PHE A 337 -1.00 -22.08 17.48
N PHE A 338 -0.14 -22.55 18.41
CA PHE A 338 1.31 -22.49 18.27
C PHE A 338 1.80 -23.70 17.48
N GLN A 339 2.37 -23.43 16.30
CA GLN A 339 3.01 -24.44 15.46
C GLN A 339 2.11 -25.60 14.97
N ARG A 340 1.41 -25.36 13.85
CA ARG A 340 1.64 -26.25 12.71
C ARG A 340 2.87 -25.72 11.97
N LYS A 341 4.02 -26.35 12.21
CA LYS A 341 5.34 -26.06 11.59
C LYS A 341 5.18 -25.58 10.15
N ARG A 342 5.67 -24.36 9.83
CA ARG A 342 6.25 -23.86 8.55
C ARG A 342 5.77 -24.39 7.17
N SER A 343 4.70 -25.14 7.06
CA SER A 343 4.27 -25.83 5.86
C SER A 343 2.77 -25.91 5.92
N ARG A 344 2.09 -25.20 5.01
CA ARG A 344 0.90 -25.57 4.22
C ARG A 344 -0.15 -26.53 4.82
N ALA A 345 -0.19 -26.81 6.12
CA ALA A 345 -1.04 -27.82 6.74
C ALA A 345 -2.51 -27.37 6.79
N TRP A 346 -2.74 -26.06 6.73
CA TRP A 346 -4.07 -25.48 6.51
C TRP A 346 -4.58 -25.66 5.07
N ALA A 347 -3.69 -25.97 4.11
CA ALA A 347 -4.08 -26.13 2.70
C ALA A 347 -4.93 -27.39 2.45
N HIS A 348 -5.05 -28.24 3.47
CA HIS A 348 -5.88 -29.46 3.45
C HIS A 348 -7.15 -29.29 4.30
N LEU A 349 -7.25 -28.20 5.06
CA LEU A 349 -8.41 -27.93 5.88
C LEU A 349 -9.49 -27.25 5.05
N ASP A 350 -10.70 -27.73 5.22
CA ASP A 350 -11.91 -27.13 4.70
C ASP A 350 -12.09 -25.68 5.23
N PRO A 351 -12.58 -24.73 4.41
CA PRO A 351 -12.86 -23.36 4.85
C PRO A 351 -13.72 -23.25 6.12
N GLN A 352 -14.66 -24.18 6.35
CA GLN A 352 -15.47 -24.18 7.56
C GLN A 352 -14.63 -24.52 8.80
N ALA A 353 -13.79 -25.56 8.71
CA ALA A 353 -12.87 -25.93 9.79
C ALA A 353 -11.89 -24.80 10.15
N LEU A 354 -11.44 -24.01 9.16
CA LEU A 354 -10.60 -22.83 9.40
C LEU A 354 -11.35 -21.68 10.09
N ARG A 355 -12.65 -21.55 9.84
CA ARG A 355 -13.51 -20.58 10.53
C ARG A 355 -13.75 -21.00 11.98
N GLU A 356 -14.02 -22.27 12.22
CA GLU A 356 -14.22 -22.84 13.57
C GLU A 356 -12.97 -22.68 14.43
N GLN A 357 -11.79 -23.02 13.89
CA GLN A 357 -10.51 -22.81 14.58
C GLN A 357 -10.27 -21.34 14.94
N TRP A 358 -10.66 -20.41 14.07
CA TRP A 358 -10.56 -18.98 14.39
C TRP A 358 -11.48 -18.57 15.53
N LEU A 359 -12.73 -19.03 15.54
CA LEU A 359 -13.68 -18.77 16.62
C LEU A 359 -13.19 -19.35 17.95
N GLN A 360 -12.63 -20.56 17.92
CA GLN A 360 -12.03 -21.19 19.10
C GLN A 360 -10.83 -20.37 19.61
N PHE A 361 -9.93 -19.94 18.72
CA PHE A 361 -8.83 -19.05 19.07
C PHE A 361 -9.32 -17.75 19.71
N GLN A 362 -10.32 -17.11 19.11
CA GLN A 362 -10.90 -15.87 19.64
C GLN A 362 -11.47 -16.08 21.04
N LYS A 363 -12.21 -17.17 21.27
CA LYS A 363 -12.75 -17.52 22.60
C LYS A 363 -11.63 -17.66 23.63
N MET A 364 -10.61 -18.46 23.32
CA MET A 364 -9.49 -18.72 24.24
C MET A 364 -8.66 -17.45 24.50
N TYR A 365 -8.43 -16.63 23.49
CA TYR A 365 -7.74 -15.35 23.63
C TYR A 365 -8.53 -14.34 24.47
N LEU A 366 -9.86 -14.28 24.30
CA LEU A 366 -10.73 -13.42 25.09
C LEU A 366 -10.79 -13.88 26.55
N ASN A 367 -10.75 -15.19 26.82
CA ASN A 367 -10.67 -15.71 28.19
C ASN A 367 -9.42 -15.19 28.92
N ILE A 368 -8.25 -15.19 28.25
CA ILE A 368 -7.02 -14.60 28.81
C ILE A 368 -7.18 -13.10 29.06
N CYS A 369 -7.82 -12.37 28.14
CA CYS A 369 -8.03 -10.93 28.34
C CYS A 369 -9.01 -10.67 29.51
N SER A 370 -10.00 -11.52 29.68
CA SER A 370 -11.00 -11.43 30.74
C SER A 370 -10.41 -11.70 32.11
N SER A 371 -9.55 -12.72 32.24
CA SER A 371 -8.88 -13.03 33.52
C SER A 371 -7.94 -11.92 33.99
N LEU A 372 -7.52 -11.04 33.07
CA LEU A 372 -6.68 -9.87 33.35
C LEU A 372 -7.47 -8.55 33.43
N GLY A 373 -8.82 -8.61 33.53
CA GLY A 373 -9.67 -7.44 33.72
C GLY A 373 -9.72 -6.48 32.54
N MET A 374 -9.40 -6.92 31.32
CA MET A 374 -9.38 -6.05 30.14
C MET A 374 -10.79 -5.81 29.58
N GLN A 375 -11.02 -4.62 29.00
CA GLN A 375 -12.26 -4.31 28.28
C GLN A 375 -12.41 -5.17 27.01
N LEU A 376 -13.25 -6.21 27.08
CA LEU A 376 -13.42 -7.20 26.02
C LEU A 376 -13.98 -6.61 24.72
N THR A 377 -14.78 -5.54 24.79
CA THR A 377 -15.35 -4.85 23.61
C THR A 377 -14.25 -4.35 22.67
N LYS A 378 -13.26 -3.63 23.20
CA LYS A 378 -12.11 -3.12 22.44
C LYS A 378 -11.25 -4.25 21.87
N VAL A 379 -11.08 -5.34 22.62
CA VAL A 379 -10.32 -6.51 22.16
C VAL A 379 -11.03 -7.20 21.00
N ARG A 380 -12.36 -7.39 21.09
CA ARG A 380 -13.19 -7.97 20.01
C ARG A 380 -13.12 -7.13 18.75
N GLN A 381 -13.31 -5.81 18.86
CA GLN A 381 -13.22 -4.89 17.72
C GLN A 381 -11.85 -4.98 17.03
N ARG A 382 -10.76 -5.08 17.80
CA ARG A 382 -9.41 -5.25 17.26
C ARG A 382 -9.27 -6.57 16.48
N LEU A 383 -9.73 -7.70 17.05
CA LEU A 383 -9.67 -9.00 16.38
C LEU A 383 -10.53 -9.03 15.11
N GLN A 384 -11.73 -8.45 15.16
CA GLN A 384 -12.63 -8.32 14.00
C GLN A 384 -12.00 -7.48 12.89
N ARG A 385 -11.38 -6.34 13.24
CA ARG A 385 -10.65 -5.51 12.28
C ARG A 385 -9.53 -6.30 11.61
N MET A 386 -8.68 -6.97 12.40
CA MET A 386 -7.57 -7.76 11.85
C MET A 386 -8.07 -8.86 10.90
N TYR A 387 -9.18 -9.51 11.24
CA TYR A 387 -9.83 -10.49 10.38
C TYR A 387 -10.37 -9.84 9.09
N ARG A 388 -11.18 -8.76 9.19
CA ARG A 388 -11.80 -8.09 8.02
C ARG A 388 -10.78 -7.60 7.00
N VAL A 389 -9.69 -6.96 7.44
CA VAL A 389 -8.73 -6.35 6.50
C VAL A 389 -7.91 -7.41 5.71
N ASN A 390 -8.04 -8.70 6.02
CA ASN A 390 -7.42 -9.78 5.25
C ASN A 390 -8.45 -10.61 4.45
N ALA A 391 -9.70 -10.14 4.31
CA ALA A 391 -10.77 -10.86 3.62
C ALA A 391 -10.42 -11.24 2.18
N ASP A 392 -9.95 -10.29 1.37
CA ASP A 392 -9.60 -10.53 -0.04
C ASP A 392 -8.49 -11.57 -0.20
N TYR A 393 -7.49 -11.52 0.69
CA TYR A 393 -6.40 -12.50 0.70
C TYR A 393 -6.92 -13.89 1.05
N ARG A 394 -7.80 -14.02 2.05
CA ARG A 394 -8.43 -15.31 2.38
C ARG A 394 -9.26 -15.84 1.23
N GLN A 395 -10.09 -15.00 0.61
CA GLN A 395 -10.90 -15.39 -0.55
C GLN A 395 -10.04 -15.81 -1.75
N ALA A 396 -8.94 -15.11 -2.03
CA ALA A 396 -7.99 -15.51 -3.08
C ALA A 396 -7.31 -16.85 -2.76
N LEU A 397 -6.95 -17.06 -1.49
CA LEU A 397 -6.37 -18.32 -1.04
C LEU A 397 -7.38 -19.48 -1.09
N HIS A 398 -8.64 -19.27 -0.71
CA HIS A 398 -9.71 -20.27 -0.86
C HIS A 398 -9.88 -20.70 -2.31
N ARG A 399 -10.04 -19.73 -3.22
CA ARG A 399 -10.12 -20.02 -4.66
C ARG A 399 -8.91 -20.79 -5.17
N HIS A 400 -7.72 -20.53 -4.63
CA HIS A 400 -6.53 -21.30 -4.97
C HIS A 400 -6.56 -22.74 -4.46
N LEU A 401 -7.03 -22.96 -3.22
CA LEU A 401 -7.15 -24.29 -2.62
C LEU A 401 -8.25 -25.12 -3.29
N GLU A 402 -9.41 -24.53 -3.55
CA GLU A 402 -10.52 -25.15 -4.30
C GLU A 402 -10.07 -25.61 -5.69
N ARG A 403 -9.35 -24.75 -6.43
CA ARG A 403 -8.77 -25.11 -7.74
C ARG A 403 -7.83 -26.32 -7.64
N LYS A 404 -7.12 -26.48 -6.52
CA LYS A 404 -6.23 -27.62 -6.29
C LYS A 404 -6.97 -28.88 -5.87
N ALA A 405 -8.03 -28.76 -5.09
CA ALA A 405 -8.90 -29.87 -4.74
C ALA A 405 -9.54 -30.44 -6.01
N MET A 406 -10.16 -29.59 -6.84
CA MET A 406 -10.72 -30.00 -8.14
C MET A 406 -9.68 -30.64 -9.08
N ALA A 407 -8.44 -30.14 -9.08
CA ALA A 407 -7.36 -30.72 -9.89
C ALA A 407 -6.88 -32.10 -9.39
N ARG A 408 -7.13 -32.45 -8.12
CA ARG A 408 -6.84 -33.78 -7.55
C ARG A 408 -7.95 -34.78 -7.86
N GLU A 409 -9.20 -34.33 -7.86
CA GLU A 409 -10.38 -35.16 -8.12
C GLU A 409 -10.55 -35.52 -9.61
N ASP A 410 -10.21 -34.60 -10.53
CA ASP A 410 -10.22 -34.89 -11.97
C ASP A 410 -8.99 -34.33 -12.70
N PRO A 411 -7.90 -35.12 -12.78
CA PRO A 411 -6.68 -34.76 -13.51
C PRO A 411 -6.90 -34.58 -15.02
N ARG A 412 -7.97 -35.17 -15.60
CA ARG A 412 -8.23 -35.16 -17.04
C ARG A 412 -9.02 -33.92 -17.47
N ARG A 413 -10.03 -33.48 -16.71
CA ARG A 413 -10.68 -32.15 -16.91
C ARG A 413 -9.69 -31.00 -16.83
N TRP A 414 -8.71 -31.10 -15.93
CA TRP A 414 -7.72 -30.04 -15.75
C TRP A 414 -6.64 -30.00 -16.86
N ARG A 415 -6.28 -31.16 -17.43
CA ARG A 415 -5.29 -31.23 -18.54
C ARG A 415 -5.77 -30.59 -19.83
N GLN A 416 -7.08 -30.44 -20.06
CA GLN A 416 -7.62 -29.91 -21.32
C GLN A 416 -7.63 -28.38 -21.47
N LYS A 417 -7.13 -27.59 -20.49
CA LYS A 417 -7.08 -26.12 -20.62
C LYS A 417 -5.75 -25.49 -20.18
N GLN A 418 -4.62 -26.10 -20.52
CA GLN A 418 -3.31 -25.44 -20.41
C GLN A 418 -2.51 -25.66 -21.70
N PRO A 419 -2.31 -24.64 -22.55
CA PRO A 419 -1.34 -24.75 -23.63
C PRO A 419 0.05 -24.99 -23.00
N LYS A 420 0.80 -25.98 -23.51
CA LYS A 420 2.15 -26.31 -23.03
C LYS A 420 3.10 -25.15 -23.33
N ILE A 421 3.25 -24.23 -22.38
CA ILE A 421 4.21 -23.13 -22.47
C ILE A 421 5.64 -23.71 -22.36
N THR A 422 6.41 -23.61 -23.44
CA THR A 422 7.80 -24.08 -23.53
C THR A 422 8.70 -23.35 -22.52
N SER A 423 9.84 -23.96 -22.14
CA SER A 423 10.82 -23.35 -21.23
C SER A 423 11.32 -21.98 -21.71
N ARG A 424 11.35 -21.76 -23.04
CA ARG A 424 11.69 -20.49 -23.69
C ARG A 424 10.59 -19.43 -23.50
N GLN A 425 9.32 -19.82 -23.65
CA GLN A 425 8.18 -18.94 -23.36
C GLN A 425 8.07 -18.63 -21.86
N ARG A 426 8.37 -19.56 -20.95
CA ARG A 426 8.47 -19.29 -19.50
C ARG A 426 9.56 -18.26 -19.19
N ARG A 427 10.75 -18.37 -19.79
CA ARG A 427 11.82 -17.36 -19.60
C ARG A 427 11.42 -16.00 -20.16
N ALA A 428 10.74 -15.96 -21.31
CA ALA A 428 10.20 -14.72 -21.88
C ALA A 428 9.15 -14.09 -20.95
N HIS A 429 8.24 -14.89 -20.39
CA HIS A 429 7.22 -14.45 -19.44
C HIS A 429 7.83 -13.86 -18.16
N VAL A 430 8.78 -14.57 -17.53
CA VAL A 430 9.51 -14.09 -16.34
C VAL A 430 10.28 -12.79 -16.64
N THR A 431 10.80 -12.65 -17.86
CA THR A 431 11.49 -11.42 -18.28
C THR A 431 10.52 -10.26 -18.48
N GLN A 432 9.32 -10.51 -19.03
CA GLN A 432 8.24 -9.53 -19.14
C GLN A 432 7.74 -9.11 -17.75
N GLU A 433 7.45 -10.06 -16.85
CA GLU A 433 7.00 -9.77 -15.47
C GLU A 433 7.99 -8.91 -14.69
N ARG A 434 9.30 -9.20 -14.81
CA ARG A 434 10.35 -8.37 -14.17
C ARG A 434 10.35 -6.94 -14.71
N ARG A 435 10.13 -6.76 -16.02
CA ARG A 435 10.04 -5.43 -16.65
C ARG A 435 8.78 -4.69 -16.19
N VAL A 436 7.63 -5.37 -16.12
CA VAL A 436 6.36 -4.81 -15.60
C VAL A 436 6.50 -4.41 -14.13
N THR A 437 7.18 -5.21 -13.32
CA THR A 437 7.44 -4.92 -11.90
C THR A 437 8.31 -3.67 -11.73
N LEU A 438 9.40 -3.58 -12.50
CA LEU A 438 10.28 -2.41 -12.48
C LEU A 438 9.55 -1.15 -12.96
N LEU A 439 8.76 -1.28 -14.03
CA LEU A 439 7.96 -0.19 -14.58
C LEU A 439 6.91 0.29 -13.58
N SER A 440 6.17 -0.62 -12.95
CA SER A 440 5.24 -0.32 -11.86
C SER A 440 5.90 0.42 -10.69
N ARG A 441 7.17 0.10 -10.37
CA ARG A 441 7.92 0.84 -9.34
C ARG A 441 8.22 2.27 -9.78
N LEU A 442 8.71 2.45 -11.00
CA LEU A 442 9.01 3.77 -11.56
C LEU A 442 7.76 4.65 -11.69
N LEU A 443 6.62 4.06 -12.08
CA LEU A 443 5.34 4.77 -12.15
C LEU A 443 4.85 5.22 -10.76
N ARG A 444 5.06 4.41 -9.72
CA ARG A 444 4.75 4.84 -8.33
C ARG A 444 5.65 5.97 -7.86
N GLU A 445 6.96 5.87 -8.14
CA GLU A 445 7.91 6.94 -7.84
C GLU A 445 7.55 8.23 -8.59
N TRP A 446 7.14 8.13 -9.85
CA TRP A 446 6.70 9.28 -10.65
C TRP A 446 5.38 9.87 -10.15
N GLN A 447 4.40 9.03 -9.78
CA GLN A 447 3.14 9.49 -9.19
C GLN A 447 3.40 10.27 -7.89
N CYS A 448 4.32 9.79 -7.03
CA CYS A 448 4.67 10.51 -5.81
C CYS A 448 5.28 11.90 -6.08
N VAL A 449 6.00 12.06 -7.20
CA VAL A 449 6.53 13.36 -7.62
C VAL A 449 5.42 14.25 -8.16
N ILE A 450 4.52 13.70 -8.99
CA ILE A 450 3.33 14.42 -9.47
C ILE A 450 2.47 14.88 -8.28
N ASP A 451 2.20 14.01 -7.31
CA ASP A 451 1.40 14.33 -6.13
C ASP A 451 2.09 15.39 -5.25
N LYS A 452 3.43 15.41 -5.21
CA LYS A 452 4.18 16.45 -4.50
C LYS A 452 4.12 17.79 -5.23
N ASP A 453 4.30 17.80 -6.54
CA ASP A 453 4.18 19.01 -7.36
C ASP A 453 2.75 19.56 -7.31
N ASP A 454 1.75 18.68 -7.32
CA ASP A 454 0.35 19.03 -7.14
C ASP A 454 0.09 19.59 -5.75
N ARG A 455 0.60 18.95 -4.68
CA ARG A 455 0.49 19.51 -3.32
C ARG A 455 1.16 20.86 -3.20
N LEU A 456 2.33 21.05 -3.78
CA LEU A 456 3.04 22.33 -3.75
C LEU A 456 2.28 23.40 -4.54
N ARG A 457 1.69 23.05 -5.70
CA ARG A 457 0.79 23.93 -6.45
C ARG A 457 -0.49 24.22 -5.70
N SER A 458 -1.12 23.22 -5.09
CA SER A 458 -2.31 23.37 -4.25
C SER A 458 -2.00 24.20 -3.00
N GLU A 459 -0.83 24.05 -2.39
CA GLU A 459 -0.37 24.88 -1.27
C GLU A 459 -0.03 26.30 -1.71
N GLN A 460 0.54 26.50 -2.90
CA GLN A 460 0.74 27.82 -3.50
C GLN A 460 -0.58 28.48 -3.88
N HIS A 461 -1.53 27.74 -4.45
CA HIS A 461 -2.90 28.18 -4.73
C HIS A 461 -3.66 28.45 -3.43
N ARG A 462 -3.47 27.62 -2.39
CA ARG A 462 -4.05 27.83 -1.05
C ARG A 462 -3.43 29.03 -0.37
N ARG A 463 -2.13 29.30 -0.54
CA ARG A 463 -1.46 30.51 -0.02
C ARG A 463 -1.87 31.77 -0.79
N LYS A 464 -2.02 31.69 -2.11
CA LYS A 464 -2.63 32.76 -2.92
C LYS A 464 -4.09 33.01 -2.54
N ARG A 465 -4.87 31.95 -2.27
CA ARG A 465 -6.24 32.04 -1.75
C ARG A 465 -6.31 32.49 -0.29
N LYS A 466 -5.30 32.21 0.54
CA LYS A 466 -5.25 32.67 1.93
C LYS A 466 -4.82 34.15 2.05
N SER A 467 -4.27 34.74 0.98
CA SER A 467 -4.04 36.19 0.87
C SER A 467 -5.19 36.94 0.19
N THR A 468 -6.18 36.24 -0.34
CA THR A 468 -7.45 36.78 -0.83
C THR A 468 -8.56 36.15 0.00
N GLU A 469 -8.72 36.70 1.21
CA GLU A 469 -9.93 36.84 2.04
C GLU A 469 -11.13 35.89 1.85
N ASP A 470 -11.81 35.60 2.96
CA ASP A 470 -13.02 34.79 3.14
C ASP A 470 -14.21 35.12 2.19
N SER A 471 -14.09 34.86 0.89
CA SER A 471 -15.22 34.97 -0.04
C SER A 471 -15.94 33.62 -0.14
N ARG A 472 -17.00 33.47 0.64
CA ARG A 472 -18.11 32.55 0.37
C ARG A 472 -18.48 32.63 -1.12
N VAL A 473 -18.25 31.56 -1.87
CA VAL A 473 -18.39 31.54 -3.34
C VAL A 473 -19.82 31.82 -3.86
N ASN A 474 -20.85 31.92 -3.00
CA ASN A 474 -22.23 31.92 -3.49
C ASN A 474 -23.14 33.03 -2.91
N ALA A 475 -22.62 34.01 -2.16
CA ALA A 475 -23.47 35.08 -1.60
C ALA A 475 -23.67 36.26 -2.57
N ASP A 476 -22.70 36.51 -3.44
CA ASP A 476 -22.74 37.55 -4.47
C ASP A 476 -22.16 36.97 -5.78
N PRO A 477 -22.99 36.32 -6.61
CA PRO A 477 -22.51 35.73 -7.85
C PRO A 477 -22.04 36.79 -8.86
N GLU A 478 -22.52 38.03 -8.80
CA GLU A 478 -22.10 39.11 -9.72
C GLU A 478 -20.62 39.46 -9.57
N ALA A 479 -20.08 39.35 -8.36
CA ALA A 479 -18.67 39.59 -8.08
C ALA A 479 -17.72 38.48 -8.61
N LEU A 480 -18.26 37.36 -9.13
CA LEU A 480 -17.44 36.25 -9.61
C LEU A 480 -16.84 36.54 -11.00
N ASP A 481 -15.50 36.54 -11.09
CA ASP A 481 -14.80 36.63 -12.37
C ASP A 481 -15.01 35.36 -13.21
N ILE A 482 -15.78 35.49 -14.30
CA ILE A 482 -16.09 34.39 -15.23
C ILE A 482 -15.10 34.23 -16.39
N SER A 483 -14.07 35.07 -16.50
CA SER A 483 -13.11 35.07 -17.62
C SER A 483 -12.40 33.71 -17.79
N GLY A 484 -12.12 33.04 -16.67
CA GLY A 484 -11.55 31.70 -16.64
C GLY A 484 -12.47 30.64 -17.25
N PHE A 485 -13.79 30.73 -16.99
CA PHE A 485 -14.78 29.81 -17.57
C PHE A 485 -14.92 30.02 -19.07
N VAL A 486 -14.95 31.28 -19.52
CA VAL A 486 -15.02 31.62 -20.96
C VAL A 486 -13.79 31.08 -21.71
N SER A 487 -12.60 31.25 -21.13
CA SER A 487 -11.36 30.72 -21.71
C SER A 487 -11.37 29.19 -21.78
N ALA A 488 -11.87 28.53 -20.73
CA ALA A 488 -12.00 27.07 -20.72
C ALA A 488 -13.02 26.56 -21.74
N LEU A 489 -14.14 27.26 -21.92
CA LEU A 489 -15.17 26.94 -22.93
C LEU A 489 -14.63 27.05 -24.36
N ALA A 490 -13.86 28.10 -24.64
CA ALA A 490 -13.21 28.28 -25.93
C ALA A 490 -12.23 27.13 -26.23
N ALA A 491 -11.43 26.73 -25.25
CA ALA A 491 -10.42 25.67 -25.39
C ALA A 491 -10.98 24.24 -25.38
N ALA A 492 -12.22 24.01 -24.94
CA ALA A 492 -12.78 22.68 -24.82
C ALA A 492 -13.02 22.03 -26.20
N GLU A 493 -12.48 20.85 -26.47
CA GLU A 493 -12.71 20.15 -27.75
C GLU A 493 -14.01 19.32 -27.77
N ALA A 494 -14.67 19.17 -26.62
CA ALA A 494 -15.88 18.35 -26.47
C ALA A 494 -17.14 19.04 -27.05
N LYS A 495 -18.08 18.23 -27.55
CA LYS A 495 -19.38 18.70 -28.08
C LYS A 495 -20.36 19.18 -26.99
N VAL A 496 -20.21 18.64 -25.78
CA VAL A 496 -20.98 19.00 -24.59
C VAL A 496 -20.01 19.42 -23.50
N VAL A 497 -20.26 20.56 -22.88
CA VAL A 497 -19.49 21.07 -21.75
C VAL A 497 -20.43 21.26 -20.56
N SER A 498 -20.02 20.77 -19.39
CA SER A 498 -20.79 20.92 -18.17
C SER A 498 -19.90 21.29 -16.98
N THR A 499 -20.49 21.85 -15.93
CA THR A 499 -19.78 22.27 -14.73
C THR A 499 -20.12 21.43 -13.52
N SER A 500 -19.28 21.49 -12.49
CA SER A 500 -19.42 20.71 -11.25
C SER A 500 -20.00 21.53 -10.09
N CYS A 501 -20.41 22.78 -10.31
CA CYS A 501 -21.01 23.60 -9.25
C CYS A 501 -22.39 24.04 -9.72
N GLY A 502 -23.42 23.57 -9.05
CA GLY A 502 -24.81 23.85 -9.38
C GLY A 502 -25.15 25.36 -9.35
N PHE A 503 -24.53 26.11 -8.44
CA PHE A 503 -24.68 27.57 -8.36
C PHE A 503 -24.09 28.36 -9.55
N LEU A 504 -23.41 27.71 -10.50
CA LEU A 504 -23.13 28.35 -11.80
C LEU A 504 -24.38 28.43 -12.70
N ALA A 505 -25.55 27.94 -12.23
CA ALA A 505 -26.84 28.16 -12.87
C ALA A 505 -27.10 29.65 -13.17
N TYR A 506 -26.64 30.56 -12.28
CA TYR A 506 -26.71 32.01 -12.50
C TYR A 506 -26.12 32.43 -13.85
N PHE A 507 -25.00 31.82 -14.25
CA PHE A 507 -24.28 32.15 -15.48
C PHE A 507 -24.66 31.26 -16.68
N GLN A 508 -25.71 30.43 -16.56
CA GLN A 508 -26.10 29.48 -17.62
C GLN A 508 -26.25 30.17 -18.98
N GLN A 509 -27.07 31.23 -19.06
CA GLN A 509 -27.34 31.94 -20.32
C GLN A 509 -26.08 32.68 -20.81
N ALA A 510 -25.38 33.37 -19.90
CA ALA A 510 -24.21 34.18 -20.24
C ALA A 510 -23.06 33.33 -20.81
N LEU A 511 -22.80 32.15 -20.25
CA LEU A 511 -21.75 31.24 -20.71
C LEU A 511 -22.17 30.43 -21.93
N ALA A 512 -23.44 30.00 -22.01
CA ALA A 512 -23.96 29.32 -23.20
C ALA A 512 -23.85 30.21 -24.44
N ALA A 513 -24.13 31.52 -24.33
CA ALA A 513 -24.01 32.46 -25.43
C ALA A 513 -22.57 32.66 -25.95
N LYS A 514 -21.54 32.17 -25.24
CA LYS A 514 -20.12 32.29 -25.63
C LYS A 514 -19.61 31.07 -26.40
N THR A 515 -20.45 30.07 -26.67
CA THR A 515 -20.04 28.84 -27.33
C THR A 515 -21.18 28.27 -28.17
N GLU A 516 -20.86 27.68 -29.32
CA GLU A 516 -21.82 26.92 -30.13
C GLU A 516 -22.04 25.49 -29.60
N LYS A 517 -21.22 25.07 -28.62
CA LYS A 517 -21.32 23.75 -27.96
C LYS A 517 -22.49 23.73 -26.98
N ALA A 518 -23.08 22.56 -26.77
CA ALA A 518 -24.07 22.38 -25.72
C ALA A 518 -23.44 22.63 -24.34
N PHE A 519 -23.94 23.62 -23.61
CA PHE A 519 -23.44 24.01 -22.30
C PHE A 519 -24.48 23.79 -21.21
N ILE A 520 -24.11 23.08 -20.15
CA ILE A 520 -24.97 22.79 -18.99
C ILE A 520 -24.22 23.14 -17.71
N SER A 521 -24.54 24.28 -17.07
CA SER A 521 -23.94 24.66 -15.80
C SER A 521 -24.51 23.88 -14.62
N SER A 522 -25.82 23.62 -14.60
CA SER A 522 -26.53 22.90 -13.53
C SER A 522 -27.63 21.99 -14.08
N SER A 523 -28.03 21.00 -13.30
CA SER A 523 -29.23 20.18 -13.58
C SER A 523 -30.52 20.99 -13.54
N LEU A 524 -30.52 22.21 -12.98
CA LEU A 524 -31.65 23.15 -13.04
C LEU A 524 -32.11 23.48 -14.46
N VAL A 525 -31.26 23.29 -15.48
CA VAL A 525 -31.66 23.42 -16.88
C VAL A 525 -32.81 22.46 -17.25
N ALA A 526 -32.98 21.36 -16.51
CA ALA A 526 -34.10 20.43 -16.70
C ALA A 526 -35.42 20.92 -16.07
N LEU A 527 -35.39 21.92 -15.20
CA LEU A 527 -36.55 22.39 -14.44
C LEU A 527 -37.73 22.83 -15.32
N PRO A 528 -37.55 23.63 -16.40
CA PRO A 528 -38.67 23.98 -17.29
C PRO A 528 -39.34 22.75 -17.93
N GLY A 529 -38.55 21.74 -18.28
CA GLY A 529 -39.06 20.47 -18.80
C GLY A 529 -39.87 19.69 -17.76
N LEU A 530 -39.46 19.70 -16.50
CA LEU A 530 -40.23 19.12 -15.40
C LEU A 530 -41.54 19.87 -15.16
N ARG A 531 -41.51 21.20 -15.14
CA ARG A 531 -42.69 22.07 -14.94
C ARG A 531 -43.74 21.94 -16.05
N SER A 532 -43.33 21.48 -17.24
CA SER A 532 -44.28 21.14 -18.32
C SER A 532 -45.06 19.83 -18.08
N ARG A 533 -44.58 18.99 -17.15
CA ARG A 533 -45.11 17.63 -16.90
C ARG A 533 -45.73 17.48 -15.52
N PHE A 534 -45.23 18.24 -14.55
CA PHE A 534 -45.67 18.22 -13.16
C PHE A 534 -45.89 19.66 -12.70
N PRO A 535 -46.94 19.94 -11.89
CA PRO A 535 -47.08 21.23 -11.24
C PRO A 535 -45.96 21.43 -10.20
N ASP A 536 -45.68 22.68 -9.85
CA ASP A 536 -44.55 23.04 -8.99
C ASP A 536 -44.61 22.33 -7.63
N GLU A 537 -45.79 22.08 -7.06
CA GLU A 537 -45.95 21.42 -5.76
C GLU A 537 -45.58 19.92 -5.80
N GLU A 538 -45.56 19.32 -6.99
CA GLU A 538 -45.19 17.91 -7.21
C GLU A 538 -43.70 17.75 -7.57
N ILE A 539 -42.95 18.85 -7.71
CA ILE A 539 -41.52 18.84 -7.99
C ILE A 539 -40.76 19.25 -6.74
N MET A 540 -39.81 18.45 -6.27
CA MET A 540 -38.92 18.82 -5.16
C MET A 540 -37.50 19.03 -5.65
N ILE A 541 -36.90 20.18 -5.34
CA ILE A 541 -35.49 20.45 -5.60
C ILE A 541 -34.69 20.12 -4.34
N LEU A 542 -33.75 19.20 -4.43
CA LEU A 542 -32.75 18.92 -3.40
C LEU A 542 -31.42 19.58 -3.78
N THR A 543 -30.95 20.52 -2.97
CA THR A 543 -29.74 21.32 -3.23
C THR A 543 -28.74 21.23 -2.08
N PHE A 544 -27.54 21.77 -2.30
CA PHE A 544 -26.54 21.92 -1.24
C PHE A 544 -27.02 22.87 -0.15
N ASP A 545 -27.58 24.03 -0.53
CA ASP A 545 -28.03 25.07 0.39
C ASP A 545 -29.29 25.75 -0.17
N ALA A 546 -30.43 25.55 0.52
CA ALA A 546 -31.72 26.07 0.09
C ALA A 546 -31.86 27.59 0.33
N GLU A 547 -31.19 28.15 1.33
CA GLU A 547 -31.21 29.60 1.61
C GLU A 547 -30.49 30.34 0.48
N ILE A 548 -29.36 29.80 0.01
CA ILE A 548 -28.60 30.38 -1.10
C ILE A 548 -29.39 30.24 -2.41
N LEU A 549 -29.90 29.05 -2.73
CA LEU A 549 -30.65 28.83 -3.98
C LEU A 549 -31.96 29.63 -4.01
N GLY A 550 -32.61 29.83 -2.86
CA GLY A 550 -33.81 30.65 -2.73
C GLY A 550 -33.55 32.16 -2.69
N SER A 551 -32.28 32.61 -2.73
CA SER A 551 -31.96 34.04 -2.69
C SER A 551 -32.35 34.75 -3.99
N PRO A 552 -32.58 36.08 -3.96
CA PRO A 552 -32.95 36.85 -5.15
C PRO A 552 -31.99 36.69 -6.33
N ALA A 553 -30.71 36.43 -6.06
CA ALA A 553 -29.70 36.23 -7.08
C ALA A 553 -30.03 35.05 -8.02
N TYR A 554 -30.63 33.97 -7.53
CA TYR A 554 -30.95 32.78 -8.33
C TYR A 554 -32.40 32.74 -8.82
N SER A 555 -33.17 33.81 -8.60
CA SER A 555 -34.58 33.91 -9.01
C SER A 555 -34.78 33.61 -10.50
N THR A 556 -33.89 34.09 -11.37
CA THR A 556 -33.91 33.81 -12.81
C THR A 556 -33.66 32.34 -13.13
N ALA A 557 -32.80 31.65 -12.37
CA ALA A 557 -32.51 30.24 -12.58
C ALA A 557 -33.67 29.34 -12.13
N LEU A 558 -34.44 29.77 -11.12
CA LEU A 558 -35.65 29.11 -10.65
C LEU A 558 -36.89 29.47 -11.47
N ASP A 559 -36.86 30.55 -12.25
CA ASP A 559 -37.94 30.96 -13.15
C ASP A 559 -39.32 31.04 -12.47
N GLY A 560 -39.35 31.60 -11.25
CA GLY A 560 -40.58 31.72 -10.46
C GLY A 560 -41.12 30.39 -9.93
N PHE A 561 -40.29 29.34 -9.86
CA PHE A 561 -40.65 28.06 -9.26
C PHE A 561 -41.14 28.22 -7.82
N ALA A 562 -42.34 27.74 -7.54
CA ALA A 562 -43.01 27.87 -6.24
C ALA A 562 -43.03 26.57 -5.42
N GLY A 563 -42.34 25.52 -5.90
CA GLY A 563 -42.32 24.21 -5.27
C GLY A 563 -41.31 24.06 -4.12
N PRO A 564 -41.29 22.89 -3.46
CA PRO A 564 -40.36 22.59 -2.39
C PRO A 564 -38.88 22.68 -2.81
N VAL A 565 -38.10 23.46 -2.06
CA VAL A 565 -36.62 23.48 -2.14
C VAL A 565 -36.05 23.05 -0.79
N VAL A 566 -35.30 21.95 -0.79
CA VAL A 566 -34.70 21.36 0.41
C VAL A 566 -33.18 21.40 0.28
N GLY A 567 -32.52 21.89 1.34
CA GLY A 567 -31.06 21.97 1.42
C GLY A 567 -30.49 20.89 2.33
N LEU A 568 -29.17 20.69 2.29
CA LEU A 568 -28.50 19.89 3.31
C LEU A 568 -28.50 20.66 4.64
N ASP A 569 -28.69 19.93 5.75
CA ASP A 569 -28.51 20.52 7.07
C ASP A 569 -27.02 20.84 7.32
N LYS A 570 -26.76 22.03 7.88
CA LYS A 570 -25.39 22.56 8.10
C LYS A 570 -24.56 21.69 9.07
N SER A 571 -25.20 20.84 9.86
CA SER A 571 -24.58 19.88 10.79
C SER A 571 -24.23 18.53 10.15
N MET A 572 -24.70 18.25 8.93
CA MET A 572 -24.40 17.01 8.21
C MET A 572 -22.91 16.93 7.85
N HIS A 573 -22.38 15.70 7.90
CA HIS A 573 -21.01 15.40 7.51
C HIS A 573 -20.74 15.77 6.05
N LEU A 574 -21.70 15.53 5.16
CA LEU A 574 -21.56 15.87 3.74
C LEU A 574 -21.45 17.39 3.54
N TYR A 575 -22.25 18.18 4.28
CA TYR A 575 -22.20 19.64 4.24
C TYR A 575 -20.84 20.15 4.74
N GLU A 576 -20.36 19.63 5.88
CA GLU A 576 -19.06 19.99 6.46
C GLU A 576 -17.91 19.70 5.49
N VAL A 577 -17.89 18.50 4.89
CA VAL A 577 -16.83 18.08 3.97
C VAL A 577 -16.76 18.98 2.73
N ILE A 578 -17.90 19.30 2.14
CA ILE A 578 -17.97 20.15 0.94
C ILE A 578 -17.60 21.60 1.29
N SER A 579 -18.19 22.16 2.36
CA SER A 579 -17.96 23.56 2.75
C SER A 579 -16.52 23.84 3.19
N GLN A 580 -15.87 22.89 3.85
CA GLN A 580 -14.50 23.05 4.34
C GLN A 580 -13.43 22.42 3.42
N ASP A 581 -13.80 21.92 2.24
CA ASP A 581 -12.91 21.26 1.27
C ASP A 581 -12.06 20.14 1.94
N LEU A 582 -12.71 19.30 2.75
CA LEU A 582 -12.02 18.26 3.51
C LEU A 582 -11.62 17.09 2.60
N ALA A 583 -10.40 16.60 2.80
CA ALA A 583 -9.84 15.50 2.00
C ALA A 583 -10.44 14.11 2.31
N HIS A 584 -11.34 14.00 3.29
CA HIS A 584 -11.88 12.72 3.74
C HIS A 584 -13.41 12.78 3.94
N LEU A 585 -14.13 11.96 3.19
CA LEU A 585 -15.56 11.72 3.33
C LEU A 585 -15.79 10.39 4.07
N ASP A 586 -16.62 10.41 5.12
CA ASP A 586 -17.16 9.20 5.73
C ASP A 586 -18.44 8.83 4.97
N PHE A 587 -18.33 7.82 4.09
CA PHE A 587 -19.42 7.42 3.21
C PHE A 587 -20.61 6.83 3.97
N GLU A 588 -20.37 6.06 5.03
CA GLU A 588 -21.42 5.38 5.79
C GLU A 588 -22.26 6.41 6.56
N ARG A 589 -21.57 7.37 7.20
CA ARG A 589 -22.23 8.49 7.88
C ARG A 589 -23.05 9.35 6.90
N ALA A 590 -22.46 9.72 5.76
CA ALA A 590 -23.15 10.53 4.76
C ALA A 590 -24.35 9.81 4.14
N GLU A 591 -24.29 8.49 3.91
CA GLU A 591 -25.43 7.71 3.44
C GLU A 591 -26.59 7.71 4.45
N ILE A 592 -26.30 7.52 5.74
CA ILE A 592 -27.33 7.53 6.80
C ILE A 592 -28.00 8.91 6.91
N GLU A 593 -27.20 9.98 6.94
CA GLU A 593 -27.70 11.34 7.05
C GLU A 593 -28.52 11.74 5.79
N MET A 594 -28.07 11.34 4.59
CA MET A 594 -28.82 11.57 3.34
C MET A 594 -30.13 10.77 3.29
N GLU A 595 -30.15 9.54 3.79
CA GLU A 595 -31.37 8.73 3.87
C GLU A 595 -32.39 9.37 4.81
N GLN A 596 -31.94 9.87 5.96
CA GLN A 596 -32.79 10.61 6.90
C GLN A 596 -33.36 11.90 6.30
N LEU A 597 -32.49 12.72 5.68
CA LEU A 597 -32.92 13.96 5.02
C LEU A 597 -33.97 13.69 3.94
N ALA A 598 -33.76 12.65 3.11
CA ALA A 598 -34.70 12.31 2.05
C ALA A 598 -36.04 11.83 2.61
N ALA A 599 -36.04 11.00 3.65
CA ALA A 599 -37.26 10.53 4.31
C ALA A 599 -38.05 11.70 4.92
N GLU A 600 -37.38 12.56 5.70
CA GLU A 600 -38.00 13.74 6.34
C GLU A 600 -38.57 14.73 5.31
N ALA A 601 -37.85 14.94 4.20
CA ALA A 601 -38.31 15.80 3.12
C ALA A 601 -39.57 15.25 2.43
N LEU A 602 -39.62 13.93 2.19
CA LEU A 602 -40.78 13.27 1.57
C LEU A 602 -41.97 13.20 2.52
N ASP A 603 -41.75 13.03 3.82
CA ASP A 603 -42.80 13.11 4.83
C ASP A 603 -43.39 14.53 4.90
N ARG A 604 -42.56 15.56 4.74
CA ARG A 604 -43.00 16.96 4.69
C ARG A 604 -43.72 17.31 3.38
N PHE A 605 -43.33 16.69 2.27
CA PHE A 605 -43.87 16.95 0.93
C PHE A 605 -44.32 15.65 0.23
N PRO A 606 -45.38 14.99 0.73
CA PRO A 606 -45.78 13.65 0.27
C PRO A 606 -46.32 13.61 -1.16
N GLY A 607 -46.68 14.77 -1.74
CA GLY A 607 -47.14 14.90 -3.12
C GLY A 607 -46.03 14.87 -4.18
N THR A 608 -44.76 14.77 -3.78
CA THR A 608 -43.61 14.84 -4.70
C THR A 608 -43.66 13.70 -5.73
N LYS A 609 -43.75 14.01 -7.03
CA LYS A 609 -43.69 13.07 -8.15
C LYS A 609 -42.41 13.15 -8.98
N ALA A 610 -41.73 14.29 -8.95
CA ALA A 610 -40.38 14.46 -9.48
C ALA A 610 -39.44 15.10 -8.46
N MET A 611 -38.19 14.67 -8.43
CA MET A 611 -37.12 15.21 -7.59
C MET A 611 -35.95 15.64 -8.46
N LEU A 612 -35.50 16.87 -8.33
CA LEU A 612 -34.32 17.41 -9.01
C LEU A 612 -33.16 17.57 -8.02
N LEU A 613 -32.08 16.82 -8.23
CA LEU A 613 -30.83 16.93 -7.47
C LEU A 613 -29.94 17.99 -8.13
N GLU A 614 -29.91 19.17 -7.53
CA GLU A 614 -29.24 20.36 -8.04
C GLU A 614 -27.71 20.21 -7.96
N CYS A 615 -27.23 19.81 -6.77
CA CYS A 615 -25.80 19.73 -6.50
C CYS A 615 -25.21 18.44 -7.08
N THR A 616 -24.10 18.56 -7.82
CA THR A 616 -23.41 17.41 -8.45
C THR A 616 -22.81 16.42 -7.45
N ASN A 617 -22.81 16.73 -6.15
CA ASN A 617 -22.37 15.81 -5.09
C ASN A 617 -23.51 14.92 -4.56
N LEU A 618 -24.77 15.15 -4.97
CA LEU A 618 -25.94 14.38 -4.53
C LEU A 618 -26.25 13.11 -5.35
N PRO A 619 -25.98 13.02 -6.67
CA PRO A 619 -26.22 11.81 -7.45
C PRO A 619 -25.64 10.50 -6.90
N PRO A 620 -24.48 10.48 -6.22
CA PRO A 620 -23.98 9.27 -5.56
C PRO A 620 -24.91 8.67 -4.50
N TYR A 621 -25.92 9.41 -4.03
CA TYR A 621 -26.87 9.00 -2.99
C TYR A 621 -28.26 8.65 -3.54
N LYS A 622 -28.46 8.59 -4.86
CA LYS A 622 -29.74 8.17 -5.46
C LYS A 622 -30.25 6.86 -4.90
N HIS A 623 -29.38 5.87 -4.69
CA HIS A 623 -29.76 4.54 -4.20
C HIS A 623 -30.34 4.56 -2.79
N VAL A 624 -29.97 5.52 -1.94
CA VAL A 624 -30.60 5.69 -0.62
C VAL A 624 -31.92 6.44 -0.72
N ILE A 625 -32.00 7.49 -1.56
CA ILE A 625 -33.24 8.22 -1.85
C ILE A 625 -34.31 7.27 -2.42
N ARG A 626 -33.92 6.39 -3.35
CA ARG A 626 -34.79 5.39 -3.99
C ARG A 626 -35.44 4.39 -3.03
N ARG A 627 -34.93 4.22 -1.81
CA ARG A 627 -35.57 3.36 -0.80
C ARG A 627 -36.88 3.94 -0.28
N HIS A 628 -37.00 5.27 -0.30
CA HIS A 628 -38.16 6.01 0.19
C HIS A 628 -38.95 6.65 -0.95
N TYR A 629 -38.39 6.68 -2.16
CA TYR A 629 -38.93 7.44 -3.28
C TYR A 629 -39.02 6.65 -4.60
N ALA A 630 -40.24 6.51 -5.11
CA ALA A 630 -40.52 5.82 -6.38
C ALA A 630 -40.69 6.77 -7.58
N GLY A 631 -40.75 8.08 -7.37
CA GLY A 631 -40.96 9.07 -8.44
C GLY A 631 -39.73 9.32 -9.32
N GLU A 632 -39.78 10.33 -10.18
CA GLU A 632 -38.67 10.62 -11.10
C GLU A 632 -37.52 11.33 -10.39
N ILE A 633 -36.28 10.90 -10.61
CA ILE A 633 -35.09 11.60 -10.10
C ILE A 633 -34.33 12.16 -11.29
N HIS A 634 -34.11 13.48 -11.28
CA HIS A 634 -33.35 14.23 -12.28
C HIS A 634 -32.11 14.86 -11.66
N ASP A 635 -30.98 14.83 -12.36
CA ASP A 635 -29.70 15.37 -11.88
C ASP A 635 -28.76 15.61 -13.07
N CYS A 636 -27.52 16.02 -12.79
CA CYS A 636 -26.57 16.35 -13.85
C CYS A 636 -26.33 15.19 -14.85
N LEU A 637 -26.39 13.94 -14.41
CA LEU A 637 -26.23 12.77 -15.28
C LEU A 637 -27.44 12.56 -16.18
N THR A 638 -28.67 12.70 -15.67
CA THR A 638 -29.86 12.58 -16.51
C THR A 638 -29.97 13.76 -17.49
N THR A 639 -29.58 14.96 -17.07
CA THR A 639 -29.50 16.13 -17.96
C THR A 639 -28.50 15.90 -19.10
N LEU A 640 -27.32 15.36 -18.80
CA LEU A 640 -26.32 15.03 -19.82
C LEU A 640 -26.81 13.94 -20.79
N GLU A 641 -27.44 12.90 -20.26
CA GLU A 641 -28.04 11.84 -21.09
C GLU A 641 -29.15 12.36 -22.01
N GLY A 642 -29.94 13.33 -21.53
CA GLY A 642 -30.97 14.00 -22.33
C GLY A 642 -30.43 14.83 -23.49
N VAL A 643 -29.20 15.34 -23.41
CA VAL A 643 -28.54 16.04 -24.52
C VAL A 643 -28.05 15.07 -25.59
N HIS A 644 -27.50 13.93 -25.19
CA HIS A 644 -27.09 12.89 -26.12
C HIS A 644 -27.15 11.52 -25.46
N THR A 645 -28.02 10.66 -25.98
CA THR A 645 -28.20 9.30 -25.50
C THR A 645 -26.90 8.50 -25.57
N GLY A 646 -26.60 7.73 -24.53
CA GLY A 646 -25.38 6.93 -24.41
C GLY A 646 -24.16 7.69 -23.86
N LEU A 647 -24.31 8.95 -23.41
CA LEU A 647 -23.24 9.67 -22.71
C LEU A 647 -23.01 9.12 -21.30
N VAL A 648 -24.07 8.66 -20.64
CA VAL A 648 -24.04 8.11 -19.30
C VAL A 648 -24.31 6.61 -19.36
N LYS A 649 -23.56 5.85 -18.55
CA LYS A 649 -23.85 4.41 -18.40
C LYS A 649 -25.18 4.25 -17.67
N GLU A 650 -26.07 3.44 -18.21
CA GLU A 650 -27.42 3.17 -17.70
C GLU A 650 -27.48 2.94 -16.18
N ARG A 651 -26.53 2.19 -15.62
CA ARG A 651 -26.43 1.95 -14.16
C ARG A 651 -26.30 3.20 -13.28
N PHE A 652 -25.99 4.37 -13.84
CA PHE A 652 -25.87 5.64 -13.11
C PHE A 652 -27.10 6.56 -13.32
N LEU A 653 -28.02 6.16 -14.20
CA LEU A 653 -29.28 6.85 -14.44
C LEU A 653 -30.39 6.39 -13.47
N ALA A 654 -30.33 5.13 -13.04
CA ALA A 654 -31.30 4.50 -12.14
C ALA A 654 -31.40 5.15 -10.75
#